data_AF-A0A5B9WES8-F1
#
_entry.id   AF-A0A5B9WES8-F1
#
_cell.length_a   1.000
_cell.length_b   1.000
_cell.length_c   1.000
_cell.angle_alpha   90.00
_cell.angle_beta   90.00
_cell.angle_gamma   90.00
#
_symmetry.space_group_name_H-M   'P 1'
#
loop_
_entity.id
_entity.type
_entity.pdbx_description
1 polymer ?
#
loop_
_entity_poly.entity_id
_entity_poly.type
_entity_poly.pdbx_seq_one_letter_code
_entity_poly.pdbx_strand_id
1 'polypeptide(L)'
;MGSQPLHREDADHSGRRPGFQPSAAAAGHHRAAARLAREHCPAATTAAGLGPDAGPALALVDWIARRTTVAGDFRRRPGGRDASGTGPAPFAAGESFDLILCLDLPGRAERPEVLLRGLLEIGGRVIVSVPLAGTDAAADAEEPGDVDPLLLQRWARRRWLASEMVHEGGLSRLVAVFRGGGAASPWDFGDSEEDRSWMGGMAAAIDAVRLPRRRPRSDRVLKAESRPDDPLRREVVGTVGVYIVRALLGAMGFDEGRKFGWRLEHKLVQARVFNHYLGREFPASWGVDSLIRRGLADPLIDALLARRVIAKEALGHLSGDYGEPEATHEVLASLMRDGRPPAASAPAEEAWVIQERLEIEHEYRVHSLEDLVLPGMTFSRYGPFCVPGDRDEVNAYVASILARLPDALVGESLYAWDIARVAGGGLRVVEANLVGFHPVYERGFQASGFFQYHPQGPPLLVDLLRHAESTYNVRFELLGDWSGEPNRHALYLRVFRHYLDRPPIHAVPSGERPAALPAPERVDAVLHLRAEELPRFALLRDSIASTGAPIGTLHVAVPDAEIEAVMAHGATSGPGCVLVPESELVPMRPGPDGPPDRALGQVARLALAARIGEEFCLDLAPDVVSVRRFRVSDLIREGKAFHSRAIGAERADRYRRAEELLGLRRSGWAHGTLPFLFVKRTVLAMLDYLASRAAAAPGGDGDWRGYLLRRAEWDLGEAYFTFAEAFGLEERDYFPGEWGLAGNCAWSVEDWETWDPSASFEEYISFYFSVLRVGRVPAGTIRRRLAPHLGTGILGPQRKDD
;
A
#
# COMPACT_ATOMS: atom_id res chain seq x y z
N MET A 1 -25.46 49.23 -8.99
CA MET A 1 -24.56 48.88 -10.11
C MET A 1 -24.80 47.41 -10.39
N GLY A 2 -25.65 47.11 -11.37
CA GLY A 2 -26.09 45.75 -11.70
C GLY A 2 -25.26 45.18 -12.85
N SER A 3 -24.74 43.97 -12.66
CA SER A 3 -24.11 43.15 -13.71
C SER A 3 -25.20 42.41 -14.49
N GLN A 4 -25.31 42.70 -15.78
CA GLN A 4 -26.16 41.95 -16.70
C GLN A 4 -25.50 40.61 -17.07
N PRO A 5 -26.26 39.50 -17.18
CA PRO A 5 -25.73 38.24 -17.69
C PRO A 5 -25.69 38.27 -19.23
N LEU A 6 -24.59 37.77 -19.80
CA LEU A 6 -24.42 37.52 -21.22
C LEU A 6 -25.42 36.45 -21.68
N HIS A 7 -26.37 36.84 -22.54
CA HIS A 7 -27.28 35.93 -23.21
C HIS A 7 -26.51 35.00 -24.16
N ARG A 8 -26.70 33.69 -23.98
CA ARG A 8 -26.41 32.64 -24.96
C ARG A 8 -27.62 32.59 -25.91
N GLU A 9 -27.43 32.94 -27.17
CA GLU A 9 -28.43 32.69 -28.22
C GLU A 9 -28.37 31.21 -28.61
N ASP A 10 -29.36 30.44 -28.16
CA ASP A 10 -29.71 29.16 -28.78
C ASP A 10 -30.38 29.45 -30.13
N ALA A 11 -29.59 29.44 -31.19
CA ALA A 11 -30.07 29.59 -32.55
C ALA A 11 -30.72 28.26 -33.02
N ASP A 12 -32.03 28.15 -32.83
CA ASP A 12 -32.86 27.18 -33.55
C ASP A 12 -32.87 27.56 -35.05
N HIS A 13 -32.05 26.85 -35.83
CA HIS A 13 -31.94 26.99 -37.28
C HIS A 13 -32.75 25.90 -37.99
N SER A 14 -34.08 26.02 -37.96
CA SER A 14 -35.00 25.25 -38.83
C SER A 14 -35.27 25.92 -40.19
N GLY A 15 -34.58 27.01 -40.51
CA GLY A 15 -34.59 27.63 -41.84
C GLY A 15 -33.80 26.79 -42.85
N ARG A 16 -34.50 26.00 -43.68
CA ARG A 16 -33.94 25.32 -44.86
C ARG A 16 -33.20 26.33 -45.75
N ARG A 17 -31.87 26.38 -45.63
CA ARG A 17 -30.98 26.94 -46.66
C ARG A 17 -31.04 26.05 -47.91
N PRO A 18 -30.82 26.60 -49.12
CA PRO A 18 -30.77 25.80 -50.33
C PRO A 18 -29.73 24.70 -50.16
N GLY A 19 -30.10 23.46 -50.50
CA GLY A 19 -29.26 22.29 -50.29
C GLY A 19 -27.88 22.48 -50.92
N PHE A 20 -26.86 22.55 -50.07
CA PHE A 20 -25.49 22.25 -50.46
C PHE A 20 -25.51 20.79 -50.91
N GLN A 21 -25.62 20.54 -52.21
CA GLN A 21 -25.25 19.25 -52.76
C GLN A 21 -23.72 19.20 -52.71
N PRO A 22 -23.11 18.38 -51.82
CA PRO A 22 -21.69 18.12 -51.97
C PRO A 22 -21.52 17.57 -53.38
N SER A 23 -20.59 18.13 -54.15
CA SER A 23 -20.28 17.55 -55.46
C SER A 23 -20.05 16.05 -55.27
N ALA A 24 -20.51 15.21 -56.20
CA ALA A 24 -20.45 13.75 -56.10
C ALA A 24 -19.02 13.17 -55.92
N ALA A 25 -18.00 14.03 -55.85
CA ALA A 25 -16.64 13.71 -55.46
C ALA A 25 -16.35 14.22 -54.04
N ALA A 26 -16.87 13.53 -53.02
CA ALA A 26 -16.23 13.59 -51.70
C ALA A 26 -14.81 13.04 -51.88
N ALA A 27 -13.81 13.90 -51.67
CA ALA A 27 -12.40 13.57 -51.87
C ALA A 27 -12.07 12.24 -51.16
N GLY A 28 -11.45 11.28 -51.85
CA GLY A 28 -11.10 9.94 -51.38
C GLY A 28 -10.44 9.92 -50.00
N HIS A 29 -9.68 10.96 -49.64
CA HIS A 29 -9.04 11.07 -48.34
C HIS A 29 -10.02 11.36 -47.19
N HIS A 30 -11.17 11.99 -47.46
CA HIS A 30 -12.27 12.11 -46.49
C HIS A 30 -12.90 10.75 -46.17
N ARG A 31 -13.09 9.91 -47.20
CA ARG A 31 -13.60 8.54 -47.01
C ARG A 31 -12.62 7.67 -46.24
N ALA A 32 -11.32 7.81 -46.53
CA ALA A 32 -10.28 7.13 -45.76
C ALA A 32 -10.27 7.58 -44.30
N ALA A 33 -10.34 8.89 -44.04
CA ALA A 33 -10.42 9.42 -42.68
C ALA A 33 -11.66 8.91 -41.92
N ALA A 34 -12.84 8.86 -42.57
CA ALA A 34 -14.07 8.36 -41.96
C ALA A 34 -14.01 6.86 -41.66
N ARG A 35 -13.45 6.05 -42.56
CA ARG A 35 -13.22 4.61 -42.31
C ARG A 35 -12.28 4.39 -41.12
N LEU A 36 -11.14 5.09 -41.12
CA LEU A 36 -10.18 5.04 -40.01
C LEU A 36 -10.80 5.53 -38.68
N ALA A 37 -11.67 6.55 -38.72
CA ALA A 37 -12.43 6.98 -37.55
C ALA A 37 -13.37 5.90 -37.03
N ARG A 38 -14.10 5.21 -37.91
CA ARG A 38 -15.04 4.14 -37.54
C ARG A 38 -14.31 2.97 -36.89
N GLU A 39 -13.15 2.61 -37.44
CA GLU A 39 -12.31 1.51 -36.95
C GLU A 39 -11.67 1.81 -35.59
N HIS A 40 -11.10 3.01 -35.42
CA HIS A 40 -10.32 3.34 -34.22
C HIS A 40 -11.09 4.10 -33.14
N CYS A 41 -12.30 4.59 -33.45
CA CYS A 41 -13.14 5.40 -32.57
C CYS A 41 -14.64 5.04 -32.69
N PRO A 42 -15.04 3.75 -32.68
CA PRO A 42 -16.44 3.38 -32.93
C PRO A 42 -17.41 3.92 -31.87
N ALA A 43 -16.92 4.18 -30.66
CA ALA A 43 -17.67 4.68 -29.51
C ALA A 43 -17.56 6.21 -29.30
N ALA A 44 -16.95 6.95 -30.23
CA ALA A 44 -16.83 8.40 -30.13
C ALA A 44 -18.21 9.07 -30.06
N THR A 45 -18.39 9.95 -29.08
CA THR A 45 -19.62 10.73 -28.86
C THR A 45 -19.47 12.19 -29.33
N THR A 46 -18.23 12.67 -29.40
CA THR A 46 -17.85 14.01 -29.81
C THR A 46 -16.79 13.98 -30.92
N ALA A 47 -16.95 14.83 -31.94
CA ALA A 47 -15.95 15.03 -32.98
C ALA A 47 -15.77 16.50 -33.32
N ALA A 48 -14.53 16.92 -33.57
CA ALA A 48 -14.19 18.21 -34.14
C ALA A 48 -13.55 18.06 -35.52
N GLY A 49 -13.90 18.92 -36.46
CA GLY A 49 -13.25 19.00 -37.77
C GLY A 49 -12.59 20.37 -37.96
N LEU A 50 -11.34 20.38 -38.40
CA LEU A 50 -10.55 21.59 -38.63
C LEU A 50 -10.28 21.83 -40.11
N GLY A 51 -10.46 23.08 -40.54
CA GLY A 51 -10.23 23.52 -41.92
C GLY A 51 -11.53 23.69 -42.72
N PRO A 52 -11.46 24.30 -43.92
CA PRO A 52 -12.66 24.58 -44.73
C PRO A 52 -13.34 23.31 -45.24
N ASP A 53 -12.59 22.21 -45.36
CA ASP A 53 -13.09 20.92 -45.85
C ASP A 53 -13.52 19.97 -44.72
N ALA A 54 -13.53 20.47 -43.47
CA ALA A 54 -13.94 19.70 -42.30
C ALA A 54 -15.42 19.28 -42.34
N GLY A 55 -16.29 20.12 -42.91
CA GLY A 55 -17.74 19.86 -42.98
C GLY A 55 -18.08 18.56 -43.71
N PRO A 56 -17.61 18.36 -44.96
CA PRO A 56 -17.78 17.11 -45.69
C PRO A 56 -17.27 15.87 -44.96
N ALA A 57 -16.11 15.95 -44.30
CA ALA A 57 -15.58 14.81 -43.54
C ALA A 57 -16.38 14.51 -42.27
N LEU A 58 -16.85 15.55 -41.55
CA LEU A 58 -17.73 15.39 -40.39
C LEU A 58 -19.10 14.79 -40.75
N ALA A 59 -19.58 15.04 -41.97
CA ALA A 59 -20.81 14.42 -42.47
C ALA A 59 -20.67 12.90 -42.65
N LEU A 60 -19.47 12.39 -42.91
CA LEU A 60 -19.18 10.95 -43.08
C LEU A 60 -19.02 10.21 -41.75
N VAL A 61 -18.92 10.91 -40.62
CA VAL A 61 -18.88 10.34 -39.26
C VAL A 61 -20.24 10.48 -38.55
N ASP A 62 -21.29 10.03 -39.23
CA ASP A 62 -22.70 10.22 -38.84
C ASP A 62 -23.11 9.54 -37.52
N TRP A 63 -22.34 8.56 -37.05
CA TRP A 63 -22.56 7.89 -35.77
C TRP A 63 -22.18 8.71 -34.54
N ILE A 64 -21.46 9.82 -34.74
CA ILE A 64 -21.01 10.68 -33.66
C ILE A 64 -22.07 11.76 -33.43
N ALA A 65 -22.69 11.73 -32.25
CA ALA A 65 -23.83 12.58 -31.92
C ALA A 65 -23.49 14.07 -31.98
N ARG A 66 -22.36 14.48 -31.39
CA ARG A 66 -21.93 15.88 -31.34
C ARG A 66 -20.76 16.13 -32.29
N ARG A 67 -20.98 16.95 -33.32
CA ARG A 67 -19.97 17.28 -34.34
C ARG A 67 -19.79 18.80 -34.40
N THR A 68 -18.55 19.25 -34.24
CA THR A 68 -18.19 20.67 -34.20
C THR A 68 -17.25 20.99 -35.36
N THR A 69 -17.63 21.94 -36.22
CA THR A 69 -16.72 22.47 -37.24
C THR A 69 -16.00 23.68 -36.67
N VAL A 70 -14.67 23.69 -36.76
CA VAL A 70 -13.85 24.81 -36.30
C VAL A 70 -13.32 25.56 -37.52
N ALA A 71 -13.95 26.69 -37.80
CA ALA A 71 -13.53 27.60 -38.87
C ALA A 71 -12.32 28.42 -38.38
N GLY A 72 -11.11 27.89 -38.56
CA GLY A 72 -9.87 28.60 -38.27
C GLY A 72 -9.20 29.11 -39.54
N ASP A 73 -8.97 30.42 -39.63
CA ASP A 73 -7.98 31.00 -40.54
C ASP A 73 -6.59 30.85 -39.89
N PHE A 74 -5.95 29.70 -40.11
CA PHE A 74 -4.64 29.35 -39.53
C PHE A 74 -3.47 30.15 -40.13
N ARG A 75 -3.73 31.10 -41.06
CA ARG A 75 -2.72 31.92 -41.74
C ARG A 75 -2.39 33.24 -41.03
N ARG A 76 -3.07 33.62 -39.93
CA ARG A 76 -2.81 34.91 -39.26
C ARG A 76 -1.51 34.89 -38.43
N ARG A 77 -0.57 35.76 -38.79
CA ARG A 77 0.66 36.06 -38.03
C ARG A 77 0.34 36.48 -36.59
N PRO A 78 0.93 35.85 -35.56
CA PRO A 78 0.98 36.42 -34.22
C PRO A 78 2.00 37.56 -34.21
N GLY A 79 1.54 38.80 -34.43
CA GLY A 79 2.42 39.97 -34.57
C GLY A 79 1.85 41.31 -34.11
N GLY A 80 0.72 41.33 -33.38
CA GLY A 80 0.29 42.50 -32.61
C GLY A 80 1.04 42.55 -31.28
N ARG A 81 1.72 43.67 -30.97
CA ARG A 81 2.77 43.82 -29.96
C ARG A 81 2.40 43.58 -28.47
N ASP A 82 1.18 43.18 -28.12
CA ASP A 82 0.75 43.05 -26.72
C ASP A 82 0.19 41.67 -26.34
N ALA A 83 0.77 40.57 -26.85
CA ALA A 83 0.37 39.22 -26.44
C ALA A 83 1.57 38.34 -26.04
N SER A 84 1.84 38.26 -24.74
CA SER A 84 2.59 37.17 -24.10
C SER A 84 1.73 35.89 -23.94
N GLY A 85 0.69 35.72 -24.78
CA GLY A 85 -0.26 34.63 -24.72
C GLY A 85 0.16 33.43 -25.57
N THR A 86 0.11 32.26 -24.96
CA THR A 86 0.36 30.92 -25.49
C THR A 86 -0.43 30.60 -26.77
N GLY A 87 0.24 30.53 -27.92
CA GLY A 87 -0.15 29.77 -29.12
C GLY A 87 -1.50 30.10 -29.79
N PRO A 88 -1.70 29.68 -31.04
CA PRO A 88 -3.01 29.78 -31.69
C PRO A 88 -3.90 28.68 -31.09
N ALA A 89 -4.70 28.99 -30.07
CA ALA A 89 -5.67 28.05 -29.52
C ALA A 89 -7.04 28.31 -30.18
N PRO A 90 -7.44 27.56 -31.23
CA PRO A 90 -8.81 27.59 -31.74
C PRO A 90 -9.82 26.90 -30.80
N PHE A 91 -9.37 26.41 -29.65
CA PHE A 91 -10.17 25.72 -28.64
C PHE A 91 -10.00 26.41 -27.29
N ALA A 92 -11.08 26.50 -26.53
CA ALA A 92 -11.01 27.02 -25.17
C ALA A 92 -10.23 26.05 -24.26
N ALA A 93 -9.47 26.57 -23.30
CA ALA A 93 -8.80 25.75 -22.30
C ALA A 93 -9.83 24.82 -21.60
N GLY A 94 -9.58 23.51 -21.64
CA GLY A 94 -10.46 22.49 -21.06
C GLY A 94 -11.43 21.80 -22.05
N GLU A 95 -11.49 22.21 -23.32
CA GLU A 95 -12.25 21.46 -24.33
C GLU A 95 -11.53 20.14 -24.69
N SER A 96 -12.29 19.05 -24.75
CA SER A 96 -11.82 17.74 -25.22
C SER A 96 -12.82 17.12 -26.19
N PHE A 97 -12.31 16.36 -27.16
CA PHE A 97 -13.09 15.66 -28.17
C PHE A 97 -12.66 14.20 -28.25
N ASP A 98 -13.58 13.28 -28.48
CA ASP A 98 -13.23 11.86 -28.68
C ASP A 98 -12.45 11.68 -29.99
N LEU A 99 -12.80 12.47 -31.01
CA LEU A 99 -12.20 12.45 -32.35
C LEU A 99 -11.92 13.86 -32.88
N ILE A 100 -10.76 14.05 -33.51
CA ILE A 100 -10.41 15.26 -34.25
C ILE A 100 -10.02 14.90 -35.68
N LEU A 101 -10.60 15.57 -36.67
CA LEU A 101 -10.27 15.44 -38.10
C LEU A 101 -9.52 16.70 -38.58
N CYS A 102 -8.25 16.56 -38.94
CA CYS A 102 -7.40 17.63 -39.46
C CYS A 102 -6.87 17.22 -40.85
N LEU A 103 -7.65 17.44 -41.89
CA LEU A 103 -7.42 16.78 -43.18
C LEU A 103 -6.50 17.55 -44.14
N ASP A 104 -5.96 18.68 -43.72
CA ASP A 104 -5.10 19.56 -44.53
C ASP A 104 -4.05 20.30 -43.68
N LEU A 105 -3.26 19.55 -42.90
CA LEU A 105 -2.33 20.09 -41.90
C LEU A 105 -1.19 20.97 -42.51
N PRO A 106 -0.48 20.58 -43.60
CA PRO A 106 0.72 21.29 -44.03
C PRO A 106 0.44 22.55 -44.85
N GLY A 107 -0.67 22.59 -45.60
CA GLY A 107 -0.98 23.69 -46.51
C GLY A 107 -1.40 25.01 -45.85
N ARG A 108 -1.49 25.06 -44.50
CA ARG A 108 -2.21 26.13 -43.80
C ARG A 108 -1.61 26.61 -42.48
N ALA A 109 -0.73 25.84 -41.85
CA ALA A 109 -0.12 26.21 -40.58
C ALA A 109 1.33 26.65 -40.77
N GLU A 110 1.70 27.81 -40.24
CA GLU A 110 3.11 28.27 -40.19
C GLU A 110 3.97 27.33 -39.33
N ARG A 111 3.34 26.64 -38.37
CA ARG A 111 3.95 25.69 -37.44
C ARG A 111 3.11 24.42 -37.30
N PRO A 112 3.07 23.55 -38.32
CA PRO A 112 2.23 22.36 -38.34
C PRO A 112 2.55 21.40 -37.18
N GLU A 113 3.79 21.38 -36.69
CA GLU A 113 4.22 20.61 -35.52
C GLU A 113 3.62 21.11 -34.20
N VAL A 114 3.40 22.42 -34.07
CA VAL A 114 2.76 23.00 -32.88
C VAL A 114 1.26 22.73 -32.92
N LEU A 115 0.63 22.94 -34.08
CA LEU A 115 -0.79 22.68 -34.27
C LEU A 115 -1.11 21.22 -33.99
N LEU A 116 -0.39 20.28 -34.62
CA LEU A 116 -0.63 18.85 -34.44
C LEU A 116 -0.51 18.43 -32.97
N ARG A 117 0.50 18.94 -32.25
CA ARG A 117 0.66 18.64 -30.82
C ARG A 117 -0.50 19.19 -29.98
N GLY A 118 -0.96 20.40 -30.25
CA GLY A 118 -2.15 20.95 -29.59
C GLY A 118 -3.39 20.10 -29.84
N LEU A 119 -3.61 19.62 -31.07
CA LEU A 119 -4.73 18.73 -31.39
C LEU A 119 -4.63 17.39 -30.63
N LEU A 120 -3.42 16.84 -30.48
CA LEU A 120 -3.18 15.61 -29.74
C LEU A 120 -3.41 15.74 -28.23
N GLU A 121 -3.35 16.96 -27.69
CA GLU A 121 -3.66 17.21 -26.27
C GLU A 121 -5.16 17.17 -25.99
N ILE A 122 -5.97 17.71 -26.90
CA ILE A 122 -7.43 17.86 -26.71
C ILE A 122 -8.26 16.74 -27.36
N GLY A 123 -7.73 15.99 -28.32
CA GLY A 123 -8.44 14.90 -28.99
C GLY A 123 -8.08 13.54 -28.40
N GLY A 124 -9.04 12.65 -28.10
CA GLY A 124 -8.75 11.25 -27.77
C GLY A 124 -8.15 10.47 -28.94
N ARG A 125 -8.54 10.85 -30.16
CA ARG A 125 -8.00 10.38 -31.44
C ARG A 125 -7.90 11.55 -32.41
N VAL A 126 -6.78 11.64 -33.13
CA VAL A 126 -6.55 12.71 -34.11
C VAL A 126 -6.22 12.08 -35.45
N ILE A 127 -7.05 12.31 -36.46
CA ILE A 127 -6.81 11.85 -37.83
C ILE A 127 -6.31 13.02 -38.64
N VAL A 128 -5.12 12.85 -39.21
CA VAL A 128 -4.43 13.87 -40.00
C VAL A 128 -4.33 13.42 -41.44
N SER A 129 -4.56 14.32 -42.39
CA SER A 129 -4.23 14.08 -43.80
C SER A 129 -3.22 15.11 -44.29
N VAL A 130 -2.12 14.63 -44.89
CA VAL A 130 -1.03 15.45 -45.43
C VAL A 130 -0.75 15.05 -46.89
N PRO A 131 -0.51 15.99 -47.81
CA PRO A 131 0.07 15.68 -49.11
C PRO A 131 1.50 15.11 -48.93
N LEU A 132 1.86 14.11 -49.73
CA LEU A 132 3.24 13.59 -49.80
C LEU A 132 4.00 14.22 -50.97
N ALA A 133 5.31 14.36 -50.78
CA ALA A 133 6.26 14.75 -51.81
C ALA A 133 6.33 13.72 -52.94
N GLY A 134 6.30 14.16 -54.20
CA GLY A 134 6.81 13.36 -55.32
C GLY A 134 5.86 12.35 -55.98
N THR A 135 4.67 12.79 -56.42
CA THR A 135 3.97 12.06 -57.50
C THR A 135 3.77 12.94 -58.72
N ASP A 136 4.82 13.05 -59.55
CA ASP A 136 4.91 13.47 -60.96
C ASP A 136 4.14 14.71 -61.50
N ALA A 137 3.34 15.40 -60.69
CA ALA A 137 2.50 16.51 -61.14
C ALA A 137 2.96 17.85 -60.55
N ALA A 138 3.52 18.69 -61.44
CA ALA A 138 3.87 20.11 -61.29
C ALA A 138 5.22 20.43 -60.62
N ALA A 139 6.27 20.51 -61.46
CA ALA A 139 7.57 21.07 -61.13
C ALA A 139 7.59 22.62 -61.00
N ASP A 140 6.44 23.30 -61.20
CA ASP A 140 6.38 24.77 -61.33
C ASP A 140 5.59 25.49 -60.22
N ALA A 141 5.16 24.77 -59.16
CA ALA A 141 4.50 25.40 -58.01
C ALA A 141 5.47 25.52 -56.83
N GLU A 142 6.02 26.72 -56.60
CA GLU A 142 6.71 27.10 -55.35
C GLU A 142 5.69 27.18 -54.19
N GLU A 143 5.14 26.05 -53.73
CA GLU A 143 4.27 25.97 -52.56
C GLU A 143 4.49 24.65 -51.77
N PRO A 144 3.98 24.54 -50.53
CA PRO A 144 4.79 24.39 -49.31
C PRO A 144 5.25 22.96 -49.00
N GLY A 145 6.54 22.86 -48.67
CA GLY A 145 7.13 21.90 -47.71
C GLY A 145 6.64 20.45 -47.80
N ASP A 146 7.27 19.69 -48.69
CA ASP A 146 7.21 18.23 -48.79
C ASP A 146 7.17 17.53 -47.41
N VAL A 147 6.04 16.87 -47.09
CA VAL A 147 5.89 16.06 -45.88
C VAL A 147 6.13 14.60 -46.21
N ASP A 148 7.18 14.01 -45.64
CA ASP A 148 7.37 12.57 -45.66
C ASP A 148 6.68 11.89 -44.44
N PRO A 149 6.45 10.56 -44.49
CA PRO A 149 5.83 9.83 -43.39
C PRO A 149 6.58 9.94 -42.05
N LEU A 150 7.91 10.05 -42.05
CA LEU A 150 8.73 10.22 -40.83
C LEU A 150 8.59 11.64 -40.25
N LEU A 151 8.52 12.66 -41.09
CA LEU A 151 8.33 14.05 -40.67
C LEU A 151 7.01 14.23 -39.93
N LEU A 152 5.93 13.62 -40.42
CA LEU A 152 4.63 13.67 -39.75
C LEU A 152 4.67 13.01 -38.35
N GLN A 153 5.36 11.87 -38.19
CA GLN A 153 5.55 11.25 -36.87
C GLN A 153 6.42 12.11 -35.94
N ARG A 154 7.46 12.77 -36.48
CA ARG A 154 8.30 13.72 -35.73
C ARG A 154 7.49 14.93 -35.24
N TRP A 155 6.62 15.48 -36.07
CA TRP A 155 5.70 16.56 -35.69
C TRP A 155 4.77 16.13 -34.56
N ALA A 156 4.19 14.93 -34.67
CA ALA A 156 3.32 14.36 -33.65
C ALA A 156 4.06 13.99 -32.35
N ARG A 157 5.38 13.77 -32.42
CA ARG A 157 6.18 13.07 -31.39
C ARG A 157 5.55 11.75 -30.97
N ARG A 158 4.86 11.09 -31.90
CA ARG A 158 4.09 9.86 -31.70
C ARG A 158 4.07 9.07 -33.00
N ARG A 159 4.03 7.75 -32.87
CA ARG A 159 3.70 6.87 -34.00
C ARG A 159 2.19 6.88 -34.22
N TRP A 160 1.74 6.86 -35.47
CA TRP A 160 0.32 6.66 -35.78
C TRP A 160 -0.09 5.21 -35.48
N LEU A 161 -1.36 5.01 -35.12
CA LEU A 161 -2.00 3.72 -34.91
C LEU A 161 -2.26 3.00 -36.24
N ALA A 162 -2.65 3.76 -37.26
CA ALA A 162 -2.90 3.29 -38.61
C ALA A 162 -2.66 4.42 -39.60
N SER A 163 -2.38 4.05 -40.84
CA SER A 163 -2.22 5.01 -41.93
C SER A 163 -2.67 4.42 -43.25
N GLU A 164 -3.10 5.27 -44.16
CA GLU A 164 -3.51 4.90 -45.50
C GLU A 164 -3.01 5.91 -46.53
N MET A 165 -2.54 5.40 -47.66
CA MET A 165 -2.19 6.19 -48.83
C MET A 165 -3.39 6.34 -49.74
N VAL A 166 -3.75 7.57 -50.07
CA VAL A 166 -4.85 7.91 -50.97
C VAL A 166 -4.33 8.67 -52.17
N HIS A 167 -4.61 8.16 -53.36
CA HIS A 167 -4.26 8.78 -54.63
C HIS A 167 -5.53 9.36 -55.29
N GLU A 168 -5.58 10.67 -55.48
CA GLU A 168 -6.74 11.35 -56.06
C GLU A 168 -6.32 12.61 -56.82
N GLY A 169 -6.80 12.77 -58.06
CA GLY A 169 -6.54 13.98 -58.85
C GLY A 169 -5.06 14.23 -59.16
N GLY A 170 -4.24 13.17 -59.22
CA GLY A 170 -2.78 13.29 -59.42
C GLY A 170 -1.99 13.61 -58.14
N LEU A 171 -2.65 13.76 -57.00
CA LEU A 171 -2.01 13.99 -55.70
C LEU A 171 -2.05 12.73 -54.83
N SER A 172 -0.97 12.49 -54.09
CA SER A 172 -0.89 11.44 -53.08
C SER A 172 -0.97 12.05 -51.70
N ARG A 173 -1.88 11.54 -50.85
CA ARG A 173 -2.04 11.98 -49.48
C ARG A 173 -1.87 10.80 -48.52
N LEU A 174 -1.17 11.05 -47.42
CA LEU A 174 -1.11 10.14 -46.28
C LEU A 174 -2.20 10.55 -45.28
N VAL A 175 -3.12 9.64 -44.99
CA VAL A 175 -4.11 9.78 -43.91
C VAL A 175 -3.66 8.93 -42.73
N ALA A 176 -3.40 9.52 -41.58
CA ALA A 176 -2.83 8.84 -40.42
C ALA A 176 -3.66 9.09 -39.14
N VAL A 177 -3.82 8.05 -38.32
CA VAL A 177 -4.55 8.10 -37.05
C VAL A 177 -3.57 8.16 -35.89
N PHE A 178 -3.67 9.17 -35.04
CA PHE A 178 -2.87 9.28 -33.83
C PHE A 178 -3.75 9.11 -32.59
N ARG A 179 -3.16 8.52 -31.54
CA ARG A 179 -3.72 8.56 -30.19
C ARG A 179 -3.41 9.92 -29.58
N GLY A 180 -4.46 10.69 -29.29
CA GLY A 180 -4.31 11.85 -28.41
C GLY A 180 -4.76 11.53 -26.99
N GLY A 181 -4.89 12.56 -26.15
CA GLY A 181 -5.03 12.45 -24.70
C GLY A 181 -3.68 12.16 -24.03
N GLY A 182 -3.29 13.07 -23.12
CA GLY A 182 -1.98 13.10 -22.47
C GLY A 182 -0.88 13.54 -23.44
N ALA A 183 0.01 14.46 -23.04
CA ALA A 183 1.28 14.63 -23.75
C ALA A 183 1.89 13.23 -23.88
N ALA A 184 2.25 12.80 -25.11
CA ALA A 184 3.21 11.70 -25.21
C ALA A 184 4.39 12.21 -24.44
N SER A 185 4.65 11.57 -23.30
CA SER A 185 5.79 11.90 -22.47
C SER A 185 6.97 12.04 -23.43
N PRO A 186 7.67 13.18 -23.47
CA PRO A 186 8.79 13.38 -24.37
C PRO A 186 9.90 12.30 -24.27
N TRP A 187 9.75 11.36 -23.34
CA TRP A 187 10.59 10.24 -23.00
C TRP A 187 9.95 8.86 -23.27
N ASP A 188 8.84 8.76 -24.01
CA ASP A 188 8.33 7.46 -24.49
C ASP A 188 9.21 6.96 -25.65
N PHE A 189 10.12 6.04 -25.34
CA PHE A 189 11.05 5.51 -26.33
C PHE A 189 10.38 4.51 -27.29
N GLY A 190 9.19 3.99 -26.96
CA GLY A 190 8.50 2.93 -27.72
C GLY A 190 9.29 1.61 -27.81
N ASP A 191 8.60 0.55 -28.23
CA ASP A 191 9.22 -0.76 -28.45
C ASP A 191 9.81 -0.90 -29.86
N SER A 192 10.97 -1.56 -29.96
CA SER A 192 11.53 -1.96 -31.24
C SER A 192 10.69 -3.05 -31.90
N GLU A 193 10.94 -3.35 -33.18
CA GLU A 193 10.27 -4.49 -33.84
C GLU A 193 10.72 -5.84 -33.25
N GLU A 194 12.01 -5.95 -32.92
CA GLU A 194 12.59 -7.10 -32.24
C GLU A 194 11.92 -7.33 -30.87
N ASP A 195 11.73 -6.25 -30.10
CA ASP A 195 11.04 -6.30 -28.81
C ASP A 195 9.61 -6.81 -28.94
N ARG A 196 8.87 -6.32 -29.96
CA ARG A 196 7.50 -6.77 -30.24
C ARG A 196 7.46 -8.24 -30.67
N SER A 197 8.39 -8.66 -31.52
CA SER A 197 8.48 -10.05 -31.99
C SER A 197 8.79 -10.99 -30.82
N TRP A 198 9.77 -10.64 -29.99
CA TRP A 198 10.12 -11.37 -28.78
C TRP A 198 8.95 -11.48 -27.82
N MET A 199 8.23 -10.38 -27.58
CA MET A 199 7.02 -10.37 -26.75
C MET A 199 5.90 -11.24 -27.32
N GLY A 200 5.69 -11.25 -28.64
CA GLY A 200 4.71 -12.11 -29.28
C GLY A 200 5.00 -13.59 -29.06
N GLY A 201 6.27 -14.00 -29.16
CA GLY A 201 6.70 -15.37 -28.85
C GLY A 201 6.50 -15.74 -27.39
N MET A 202 6.84 -14.83 -26.46
CA MET A 202 6.66 -15.05 -25.02
C MET A 202 5.18 -15.17 -24.63
N ALA A 203 4.33 -14.25 -25.11
CA ALA A 203 2.90 -14.29 -24.85
C ALA A 203 2.26 -15.57 -25.40
N ALA A 204 2.63 -15.99 -26.61
CA ALA A 204 2.17 -17.26 -27.18
C ALA A 204 2.60 -18.48 -26.32
N ALA A 205 3.80 -18.46 -25.77
CA ALA A 205 4.28 -19.53 -24.87
C ALA A 205 3.51 -19.58 -23.55
N ILE A 206 3.18 -18.41 -22.97
CA ILE A 206 2.34 -18.30 -21.76
C ILE A 206 0.92 -18.78 -22.07
N ASP A 207 0.32 -18.29 -23.15
CA ASP A 207 -1.06 -18.59 -23.56
C ASP A 207 -1.24 -20.05 -23.97
N ALA A 208 -0.17 -20.76 -24.32
CA ALA A 208 -0.21 -22.20 -24.61
C ALA A 208 -0.34 -23.06 -23.36
N VAL A 209 0.05 -22.54 -22.18
CA VAL A 209 -0.01 -23.29 -20.93
C VAL A 209 -1.46 -23.39 -20.45
N ARG A 210 -1.87 -24.61 -20.10
CA ARG A 210 -3.18 -24.91 -19.52
C ARG A 210 -2.97 -25.29 -18.06
N LEU A 211 -3.32 -24.37 -17.17
CA LEU A 211 -3.26 -24.58 -15.72
C LEU A 211 -4.59 -24.15 -15.11
N PRO A 212 -5.06 -24.82 -14.04
CA PRO A 212 -6.16 -24.30 -13.26
C PRO A 212 -5.72 -22.99 -12.61
N ARG A 213 -6.58 -21.99 -12.67
CA ARG A 213 -6.36 -20.70 -12.02
C ARG A 213 -6.19 -20.81 -10.51
N ARG A 214 -6.94 -21.72 -9.90
CA ARG A 214 -6.87 -22.10 -8.49
C ARG A 214 -6.92 -23.60 -8.36
N ARG A 215 -6.12 -24.16 -7.46
CA ARG A 215 -6.18 -25.58 -7.12
C ARG A 215 -7.41 -25.93 -6.29
N PRO A 216 -7.94 -27.16 -6.46
CA PRO A 216 -9.01 -27.65 -5.60
C PRO A 216 -8.50 -27.86 -4.17
N ARG A 217 -9.45 -27.95 -3.22
CA ARG A 217 -9.16 -28.37 -1.85
C ARG A 217 -8.56 -29.78 -1.85
N SER A 218 -7.67 -30.04 -0.91
CA SER A 218 -6.87 -31.26 -0.81
C SER A 218 -6.63 -31.60 0.65
N ASP A 219 -7.04 -32.78 1.10
CA ASP A 219 -6.88 -33.27 2.49
C ASP A 219 -5.44 -33.75 2.79
N ARG A 220 -4.44 -33.13 2.14
CA ARG A 220 -3.03 -33.51 2.28
C ARG A 220 -2.45 -32.95 3.57
N VAL A 221 -1.66 -33.78 4.23
CA VAL A 221 -0.80 -33.37 5.33
C VAL A 221 0.56 -32.98 4.76
N LEU A 222 0.93 -31.72 4.93
CA LEU A 222 2.21 -31.14 4.51
C LEU A 222 3.21 -31.37 5.64
N LYS A 223 4.32 -32.02 5.31
CA LYS A 223 5.36 -32.35 6.28
C LYS A 223 6.60 -31.55 5.96
N ALA A 224 7.01 -30.70 6.90
CA ALA A 224 8.31 -30.04 6.89
C ALA A 224 9.24 -30.78 7.84
N GLU A 225 10.29 -31.37 7.32
CA GLU A 225 11.26 -32.15 8.08
C GLU A 225 12.47 -31.30 8.50
N SER A 226 12.91 -31.45 9.75
CA SER A 226 14.14 -30.78 10.23
C SER A 226 15.43 -31.36 9.66
N ARG A 227 15.32 -32.45 8.90
CA ARG A 227 16.46 -33.24 8.44
C ARG A 227 17.32 -32.42 7.46
N PRO A 228 18.62 -32.26 7.71
CA PRO A 228 19.50 -31.48 6.82
C PRO A 228 19.56 -32.00 5.37
N ASP A 229 19.27 -33.28 5.15
CA ASP A 229 19.27 -33.95 3.86
C ASP A 229 17.93 -33.91 3.12
N ASP A 230 16.90 -33.27 3.68
CA ASP A 230 15.63 -33.03 2.99
C ASP A 230 15.89 -32.36 1.62
N PRO A 231 15.47 -32.98 0.50
CA PRO A 231 15.65 -32.43 -0.84
C PRO A 231 15.12 -30.99 -0.98
N LEU A 232 14.06 -30.62 -0.27
CA LEU A 232 13.46 -29.29 -0.31
C LEU A 232 14.36 -28.22 0.35
N ARG A 233 15.36 -28.59 1.14
CA ARG A 233 16.36 -27.65 1.67
C ARG A 233 17.47 -27.31 0.69
N ARG A 234 17.68 -28.14 -0.33
CA ARG A 234 18.75 -27.93 -1.32
C ARG A 234 18.45 -26.68 -2.14
N GLU A 235 19.45 -25.82 -2.32
CA GLU A 235 19.30 -24.58 -3.09
C GLU A 235 18.22 -23.63 -2.53
N VAL A 236 17.83 -23.73 -1.24
CA VAL A 236 17.04 -22.68 -0.59
C VAL A 236 17.95 -21.50 -0.28
N VAL A 237 17.54 -20.31 -0.73
CA VAL A 237 18.21 -19.05 -0.43
C VAL A 237 17.39 -18.31 0.62
N GLY A 238 17.90 -18.22 1.84
CA GLY A 238 17.26 -17.49 2.94
C GLY A 238 17.15 -18.28 4.25
N THR A 239 16.08 -18.02 5.01
CA THR A 239 15.85 -18.58 6.35
C THR A 239 15.02 -19.87 6.30
N VAL A 240 14.80 -20.49 7.46
CA VAL A 240 13.81 -21.58 7.61
C VAL A 240 12.40 -21.20 7.12
N GLY A 241 12.03 -19.91 7.13
CA GLY A 241 10.75 -19.45 6.61
C GLY A 241 10.61 -19.73 5.12
N VAL A 242 11.66 -19.49 4.33
CA VAL A 242 11.69 -19.78 2.88
C VAL A 242 11.55 -21.28 2.62
N TYR A 243 12.25 -22.11 3.42
CA TYR A 243 12.10 -23.56 3.34
C TYR A 243 10.66 -24.01 3.61
N ILE A 244 9.99 -23.47 4.64
CA ILE A 244 8.59 -23.80 4.94
C ILE A 244 7.66 -23.36 3.80
N VAL A 245 7.89 -22.19 3.20
CA VAL A 245 7.15 -21.75 2.01
C VAL A 245 7.36 -22.74 0.86
N ARG A 246 8.60 -23.17 0.59
CA ARG A 246 8.86 -24.19 -0.45
C ARG A 246 8.15 -25.50 -0.17
N ALA A 247 8.17 -25.97 1.08
CA ALA A 247 7.47 -27.19 1.48
C ALA A 247 5.95 -27.06 1.27
N LEU A 248 5.37 -25.90 1.61
CA LEU A 248 3.97 -25.59 1.33
C LEU A 248 3.67 -25.67 -0.17
N LEU A 249 4.42 -24.92 -1.00
CA LEU A 249 4.19 -24.87 -2.45
C LEU A 249 4.39 -26.25 -3.11
N GLY A 250 5.43 -26.98 -2.72
CA GLY A 250 5.70 -28.33 -3.19
C GLY A 250 4.57 -29.31 -2.84
N ALA A 251 4.00 -29.20 -1.64
CA ALA A 251 2.91 -30.07 -1.23
C ALA A 251 1.55 -29.69 -1.86
N MET A 252 1.35 -28.40 -2.17
CA MET A 252 0.29 -27.93 -3.08
C MET A 252 0.54 -28.37 -4.53
N GLY A 253 1.74 -28.81 -4.87
CA GLY A 253 2.14 -29.34 -6.18
C GLY A 253 2.50 -28.26 -7.20
N PHE A 254 2.95 -27.09 -6.73
CA PHE A 254 3.36 -25.99 -7.60
C PHE A 254 4.66 -26.32 -8.32
N ASP A 255 4.78 -25.89 -9.57
CA ASP A 255 6.02 -25.94 -10.33
C ASP A 255 6.86 -24.69 -10.03
N GLU A 256 7.87 -24.84 -9.17
CA GLU A 256 8.73 -23.73 -8.73
C GLU A 256 9.56 -23.10 -9.85
N GLY A 257 9.77 -23.79 -10.98
CA GLY A 257 10.59 -23.30 -12.08
C GLY A 257 9.80 -22.66 -13.23
N ARG A 258 8.51 -23.00 -13.37
CA ARG A 258 7.70 -22.62 -14.56
C ARG A 258 7.76 -21.14 -14.91
N LYS A 259 7.47 -20.27 -13.94
CA LYS A 259 7.38 -18.81 -14.16
C LYS A 259 8.75 -18.18 -14.41
N PHE A 260 9.79 -18.73 -13.81
CA PHE A 260 11.17 -18.32 -14.04
C PHE A 260 11.73 -18.86 -15.36
N GLY A 261 11.10 -19.89 -15.95
CA GLY A 261 11.32 -20.28 -17.35
C GLY A 261 10.96 -19.18 -18.35
N TRP A 262 10.07 -18.25 -17.98
CA TRP A 262 9.76 -17.03 -18.76
C TRP A 262 10.59 -15.82 -18.35
N ARG A 263 11.58 -15.99 -17.47
CA ARG A 263 12.47 -14.93 -16.96
C ARG A 263 11.72 -13.80 -16.22
N LEU A 264 10.63 -14.12 -15.51
CA LEU A 264 9.84 -13.12 -14.77
C LEU A 264 10.56 -12.50 -13.57
N GLU A 265 11.73 -13.01 -13.18
CA GLU A 265 12.66 -12.36 -12.25
C GLU A 265 13.37 -11.13 -12.84
N HIS A 266 13.34 -10.98 -14.17
CA HIS A 266 13.99 -9.87 -14.86
C HIS A 266 13.01 -8.70 -15.03
N LYS A 267 13.31 -7.54 -14.45
CA LYS A 267 12.37 -6.40 -14.35
C LYS A 267 11.79 -5.93 -15.69
N LEU A 268 12.61 -5.89 -16.75
CA LEU A 268 12.12 -5.53 -18.10
C LEU A 268 11.14 -6.57 -18.66
N VAL A 269 11.50 -7.86 -18.59
CA VAL A 269 10.67 -8.97 -19.05
C VAL A 269 9.36 -8.97 -18.28
N GLN A 270 9.43 -8.85 -16.96
CA GLN A 270 8.28 -8.74 -16.08
C GLN A 270 7.35 -7.61 -16.52
N ALA A 271 7.85 -6.36 -16.55
CA ALA A 271 7.03 -5.20 -16.91
C ALA A 271 6.37 -5.36 -18.30
N ARG A 272 7.10 -5.90 -19.29
CA ARG A 272 6.57 -6.11 -20.65
C ARG A 272 5.52 -7.22 -20.71
N VAL A 273 5.76 -8.37 -20.06
CA VAL A 273 4.79 -9.47 -19.99
C VAL A 273 3.52 -9.00 -19.30
N PHE A 274 3.62 -8.35 -18.14
CA PHE A 274 2.44 -7.88 -17.44
C PHE A 274 1.70 -6.78 -18.22
N ASN A 275 2.39 -5.80 -18.81
CA ASN A 275 1.75 -4.75 -19.61
C ASN A 275 1.13 -5.26 -20.93
N HIS A 276 1.61 -6.39 -21.47
CA HIS A 276 0.94 -7.04 -22.60
C HIS A 276 -0.51 -7.41 -22.26
N TYR A 277 -0.74 -7.98 -21.08
CA TYR A 277 -2.08 -8.41 -20.63
C TYR A 277 -2.87 -7.31 -19.92
N LEU A 278 -2.19 -6.41 -19.20
CA LEU A 278 -2.81 -5.43 -18.32
C LEU A 278 -2.85 -4.01 -18.89
N GLY A 279 -2.16 -3.73 -19.99
CA GLY A 279 -2.03 -2.39 -20.55
C GLY A 279 -0.91 -1.59 -19.90
N ARG A 280 -1.24 -0.55 -19.14
CA ARG A 280 -0.24 0.36 -18.52
C ARG A 280 -0.27 0.31 -16.98
N GLU A 281 -0.54 -0.86 -16.40
CA GLU A 281 -0.54 -1.02 -14.94
C GLU A 281 0.87 -0.90 -14.37
N PHE A 282 1.86 -1.52 -15.03
CA PHE A 282 3.27 -1.34 -14.71
C PHE A 282 3.81 -0.08 -15.39
N PRO A 283 4.86 0.57 -14.85
CA PRO A 283 5.48 1.72 -15.50
C PRO A 283 6.14 1.27 -16.80
N ALA A 284 6.18 2.17 -17.79
CA ALA A 284 6.85 1.86 -19.04
C ALA A 284 8.35 1.59 -18.79
N SER A 285 8.88 0.52 -19.38
CA SER A 285 10.24 0.05 -19.13
C SER A 285 10.97 -0.29 -20.43
N TRP A 286 12.26 0.03 -20.48
CA TRP A 286 13.13 -0.16 -21.64
C TRP A 286 14.50 -0.69 -21.22
N GLY A 287 15.11 -1.51 -22.07
CA GLY A 287 16.49 -1.94 -21.90
C GLY A 287 17.47 -0.83 -22.30
N VAL A 288 18.49 -0.58 -21.48
CA VAL A 288 19.50 0.45 -21.77
C VAL A 288 20.25 0.11 -23.06
N ASP A 289 20.68 -1.14 -23.23
CA ASP A 289 21.49 -1.54 -24.38
C ASP A 289 20.68 -1.43 -25.68
N SER A 290 19.42 -1.86 -25.65
CA SER A 290 18.47 -1.68 -26.75
C SER A 290 18.32 -0.20 -27.14
N LEU A 291 18.18 0.71 -26.18
CA LEU A 291 18.07 2.15 -26.48
C LEU A 291 19.35 2.71 -27.12
N ILE A 292 20.53 2.33 -26.63
CA ILE A 292 21.82 2.75 -27.21
C ILE A 292 21.94 2.25 -28.65
N ARG A 293 21.64 0.97 -28.93
CA ARG A 293 21.70 0.40 -30.28
C ARG A 293 20.78 1.10 -31.27
N ARG A 294 19.64 1.60 -30.78
CA ARG A 294 18.67 2.36 -31.58
C ARG A 294 19.08 3.83 -31.81
N GLY A 295 20.26 4.25 -31.33
CA GLY A 295 20.72 5.62 -31.43
C GLY A 295 19.95 6.59 -30.52
N LEU A 296 19.40 6.08 -29.41
CA LEU A 296 18.60 6.87 -28.46
C LEU A 296 19.38 7.20 -27.16
N ALA A 297 20.71 7.20 -27.21
CA ALA A 297 21.56 7.51 -26.05
C ALA A 297 21.35 8.95 -25.56
N ASP A 298 21.36 9.97 -26.44
CA ASP A 298 21.18 11.36 -26.00
C ASP A 298 19.77 11.60 -25.39
N PRO A 299 18.67 11.17 -26.03
CA PRO A 299 17.34 11.24 -25.40
C PRO A 299 17.24 10.51 -24.06
N LEU A 300 17.97 9.40 -23.90
CA LEU A 300 18.04 8.67 -22.63
C LEU A 300 18.76 9.48 -21.55
N ILE A 301 19.93 10.03 -21.88
CA ILE A 301 20.70 10.89 -20.97
C ILE A 301 19.85 12.09 -20.53
N ASP A 302 19.18 12.75 -21.46
CA ASP A 302 18.27 13.87 -21.18
C ASP A 302 17.14 13.45 -20.23
N ALA A 303 16.52 12.28 -20.45
CA ALA A 303 15.44 11.78 -19.61
C ALA A 303 15.91 11.45 -18.18
N LEU A 304 17.10 10.86 -18.05
CA LEU A 304 17.72 10.54 -16.75
C LEU A 304 18.09 11.82 -15.97
N LEU A 305 18.76 12.78 -16.63
CA LEU A 305 19.13 14.06 -16.02
C LEU A 305 17.91 14.88 -15.60
N ALA A 306 16.83 14.83 -16.39
CA ALA A 306 15.56 15.47 -16.05
C ALA A 306 14.73 14.69 -15.03
N ARG A 307 15.22 13.55 -14.50
CA ARG A 307 14.55 12.67 -13.53
C ARG A 307 13.16 12.22 -13.96
N ARG A 308 12.94 12.07 -15.27
CA ARG A 308 11.67 11.58 -15.84
C ARG A 308 11.57 10.07 -15.85
N VAL A 309 12.73 9.43 -15.81
CA VAL A 309 12.91 8.00 -15.72
C VAL A 309 13.91 7.69 -14.61
N ILE A 310 13.91 6.45 -14.15
CA ILE A 310 14.87 5.92 -13.18
C ILE A 310 15.57 4.71 -13.79
N ALA A 311 16.85 4.52 -13.49
CA ALA A 311 17.58 3.32 -13.89
C ALA A 311 17.60 2.29 -12.75
N LYS A 312 17.48 1.01 -13.11
CA LYS A 312 17.50 -0.14 -12.20
C LYS A 312 18.33 -1.28 -12.78
N GLU A 313 18.95 -2.07 -11.92
CA GLU A 313 19.45 -3.39 -12.34
C GLU A 313 18.27 -4.24 -12.81
N ALA A 314 18.46 -4.89 -13.95
CA ALA A 314 17.46 -5.80 -14.51
C ALA A 314 17.18 -7.00 -13.61
N LEU A 315 18.23 -7.48 -12.93
CA LEU A 315 18.23 -8.55 -11.95
C LEU A 315 18.81 -8.00 -10.65
N GLY A 316 18.01 -7.89 -9.60
CA GLY A 316 18.42 -7.22 -8.36
C GLY A 316 17.30 -7.19 -7.32
N HIS A 317 17.63 -7.22 -6.03
CA HIS A 317 16.65 -7.15 -4.94
C HIS A 317 16.14 -5.74 -4.62
N LEU A 318 16.84 -4.70 -5.09
CA LEU A 318 16.63 -3.33 -4.64
C LEU A 318 15.93 -2.51 -5.73
N SER A 319 14.83 -1.86 -5.35
CA SER A 319 14.12 -0.89 -6.18
C SER A 319 14.60 0.55 -5.96
N GLY A 320 15.74 0.74 -5.27
CA GLY A 320 16.21 2.04 -4.78
C GLY A 320 15.53 2.41 -3.47
N ASP A 321 15.83 1.66 -2.40
CA ASP A 321 15.31 1.92 -1.06
C ASP A 321 15.70 3.32 -0.57
N TYR A 322 14.93 3.88 0.36
CA TYR A 322 15.12 5.22 0.92
C TYR A 322 16.59 5.48 1.31
N GLY A 323 17.31 6.27 0.51
CA GLY A 323 18.70 6.68 0.76
C GLY A 323 19.78 5.90 -0.01
N GLU A 324 19.43 4.82 -0.70
CA GLU A 324 20.35 4.12 -1.62
C GLU A 324 20.39 4.88 -2.97
N PRO A 325 21.57 5.06 -3.59
CA PRO A 325 21.68 5.74 -4.86
C PRO A 325 20.98 4.91 -5.96
N GLU A 326 19.97 5.51 -6.61
CA GLU A 326 19.43 4.99 -7.87
C GLU A 326 20.61 4.68 -8.83
N ALA A 327 20.55 3.54 -9.55
CA ALA A 327 21.61 3.14 -10.49
C ALA A 327 21.81 4.09 -11.67
N THR A 328 21.04 5.17 -11.72
CA THR A 328 21.14 6.30 -12.65
C THR A 328 22.58 6.79 -12.79
N HIS A 329 23.34 6.90 -11.69
CA HIS A 329 24.74 7.34 -11.76
C HIS A 329 25.63 6.33 -12.49
N GLU A 330 25.44 5.04 -12.23
CA GLU A 330 26.22 3.97 -12.86
C GLU A 330 25.93 3.87 -14.35
N VAL A 331 24.64 3.94 -14.73
CA VAL A 331 24.22 3.96 -16.13
C VAL A 331 24.76 5.19 -16.85
N LEU A 332 24.65 6.40 -16.28
CA LEU A 332 25.22 7.61 -16.86
C LEU A 332 26.75 7.49 -17.01
N ALA A 333 27.45 6.98 -15.99
CA ALA A 333 28.89 6.78 -16.05
C ALA A 333 29.31 5.73 -17.09
N SER A 334 28.49 4.71 -17.32
CA SER A 334 28.70 3.70 -18.37
C SER A 334 28.52 4.34 -19.76
N LEU A 335 27.42 5.07 -19.96
CA LEU A 335 27.10 5.77 -21.22
C LEU A 335 28.19 6.78 -21.62
N MET A 336 28.81 7.45 -20.64
CA MET A 336 29.87 8.44 -20.90
C MET A 336 31.25 7.82 -21.17
N ARG A 337 31.52 6.58 -20.74
CA ARG A 337 32.84 5.94 -20.85
C ARG A 337 33.01 5.13 -22.13
N ASP A 338 31.95 4.45 -22.58
CA ASP A 338 32.05 3.50 -23.68
C ASP A 338 31.37 4.05 -24.95
N GLY A 339 32.18 4.56 -25.88
CA GLY A 339 31.70 5.01 -27.21
C GLY A 339 31.35 3.86 -28.17
N ARG A 340 31.27 2.62 -27.70
CA ARG A 340 30.91 1.46 -28.53
C ARG A 340 29.49 1.00 -28.17
N PRO A 341 28.61 0.80 -29.18
CA PRO A 341 27.29 0.24 -28.91
C PRO A 341 27.43 -1.16 -28.32
N PRO A 342 26.63 -1.52 -27.29
CA PRO A 342 26.63 -2.85 -26.72
C PRO A 342 26.23 -3.90 -27.76
N ALA A 343 26.64 -5.15 -27.53
CA ALA A 343 26.25 -6.27 -28.39
C ALA A 343 24.71 -6.38 -28.47
N ALA A 344 24.20 -6.92 -29.58
CA ALA A 344 22.78 -7.22 -29.68
C ALA A 344 22.39 -8.23 -28.58
N SER A 345 21.38 -7.88 -27.79
CA SER A 345 20.92 -8.64 -26.64
C SER A 345 19.41 -8.74 -26.65
N ALA A 346 18.89 -9.92 -26.28
CA ALA A 346 17.46 -10.11 -26.07
C ALA A 346 17.00 -9.32 -24.82
N PRO A 347 15.70 -9.00 -24.67
CA PRO A 347 15.21 -8.27 -23.50
C PRO A 347 15.54 -8.91 -22.14
N ALA A 348 15.75 -10.23 -22.10
CA ALA A 348 16.10 -10.99 -20.90
C ALA A 348 17.62 -11.02 -20.58
N GLU A 349 18.43 -10.34 -21.39
CA GLU A 349 19.88 -10.23 -21.31
C GLU A 349 20.34 -8.80 -20.98
N GLU A 350 19.41 -7.84 -20.91
CA GLU A 350 19.69 -6.47 -20.52
C GLU A 350 20.21 -6.45 -19.07
N ALA A 351 21.37 -5.82 -18.83
CA ALA A 351 21.88 -5.65 -17.47
C ALA A 351 21.13 -4.54 -16.72
N TRP A 352 20.71 -3.51 -17.45
CA TRP A 352 20.10 -2.29 -16.92
C TRP A 352 18.77 -2.00 -17.60
N VAL A 353 17.82 -1.54 -16.80
CA VAL A 353 16.48 -1.15 -17.24
C VAL A 353 16.23 0.30 -16.86
N ILE A 354 15.63 1.03 -17.78
CA ILE A 354 15.10 2.37 -17.56
C ILE A 354 13.60 2.25 -17.40
N GLN A 355 13.05 2.84 -16.35
CA GLN A 355 11.64 2.77 -16.02
C GLN A 355 11.08 4.19 -15.86
N GLU A 356 9.84 4.40 -16.33
CA GLU A 356 9.06 5.59 -16.04
C GLU A 356 9.08 5.89 -14.53
N ARG A 357 9.41 7.14 -14.16
CA ARG A 357 9.39 7.56 -12.76
C ARG A 357 7.95 7.80 -12.32
N LEU A 358 7.49 7.04 -11.34
CA LEU A 358 6.21 7.28 -10.67
C LEU A 358 6.39 8.32 -9.55
N GLU A 359 5.46 9.27 -9.45
CA GLU A 359 5.35 10.16 -8.29
C GLU A 359 4.59 9.44 -7.18
N ILE A 360 5.32 8.62 -6.41
CA ILE A 360 4.77 7.75 -5.36
C ILE A 360 4.52 8.58 -4.09
N GLU A 361 3.26 8.62 -3.63
CA GLU A 361 2.87 9.17 -2.33
C GLU A 361 3.01 8.13 -1.22
N HIS A 362 2.57 6.91 -1.52
CA HIS A 362 2.59 5.79 -0.59
C HIS A 362 2.83 4.49 -1.35
N GLU A 363 3.60 3.58 -0.76
CA GLU A 363 3.85 2.26 -1.33
C GLU A 363 3.38 1.15 -0.40
N TYR A 364 2.62 0.21 -0.96
CA TYR A 364 2.05 -0.94 -0.27
C TYR A 364 2.71 -2.21 -0.77
N ARG A 365 2.81 -3.18 0.13
CA ARG A 365 3.08 -4.57 -0.19
C ARG A 365 1.79 -5.37 -0.04
N VAL A 366 1.39 -6.07 -1.09
CA VAL A 366 0.20 -6.95 -1.10
C VAL A 366 0.63 -8.35 -1.50
N HIS A 367 0.16 -9.37 -0.81
CA HIS A 367 0.45 -10.76 -1.19
C HIS A 367 -0.75 -11.43 -1.82
N SER A 368 -0.49 -12.34 -2.77
CA SER A 368 -1.52 -13.20 -3.34
C SER A 368 -1.04 -14.64 -3.49
N LEU A 369 -1.92 -15.59 -3.23
CA LEU A 369 -1.73 -17.02 -3.51
C LEU A 369 -2.73 -17.43 -4.59
N GLU A 370 -2.21 -17.77 -5.76
CA GLU A 370 -2.98 -17.97 -6.97
C GLU A 370 -3.82 -16.73 -7.33
N ASP A 371 -5.14 -16.88 -7.45
CA ASP A 371 -6.08 -15.79 -7.73
C ASP A 371 -6.67 -15.12 -6.48
N LEU A 372 -6.14 -15.45 -5.29
CA LEU A 372 -6.60 -14.91 -4.01
C LEU A 372 -5.60 -13.91 -3.44
N VAL A 373 -6.06 -12.69 -3.16
CA VAL A 373 -5.33 -11.74 -2.32
C VAL A 373 -5.37 -12.23 -0.87
N LEU A 374 -4.27 -12.04 -0.13
CA LEU A 374 -4.09 -12.43 1.27
C LEU A 374 -4.22 -11.17 2.14
N PRO A 375 -5.41 -10.81 2.67
CA PRO A 375 -5.63 -9.49 3.26
C PRO A 375 -4.85 -9.27 4.57
N GLY A 376 -4.53 -10.34 5.30
CA GLY A 376 -3.67 -10.29 6.49
C GLY A 376 -2.21 -9.98 6.17
N MET A 377 -1.82 -10.07 4.89
CA MET A 377 -0.46 -9.88 4.41
C MET A 377 -0.33 -8.60 3.55
N THR A 378 -1.16 -7.59 3.81
CA THR A 378 -1.09 -6.27 3.17
C THR A 378 -0.63 -5.22 4.18
N PHE A 379 0.45 -4.50 3.85
CA PHE A 379 1.11 -3.53 4.73
C PHE A 379 1.80 -2.41 3.95
N SER A 380 2.17 -1.33 4.62
CA SER A 380 2.99 -0.26 4.04
C SER A 380 4.43 -0.76 3.84
N ARG A 381 5.02 -0.55 2.65
CA ARG A 381 6.36 -1.09 2.32
C ARG A 381 7.48 -0.48 3.15
N TYR A 382 7.44 0.83 3.35
CA TYR A 382 8.47 1.59 4.10
C TYR A 382 7.97 2.09 5.45
N GLY A 383 6.78 1.66 5.86
CA GLY A 383 6.25 1.89 7.19
C GLY A 383 6.52 0.69 8.10
N PRO A 384 6.32 0.86 9.41
CA PRO A 384 6.08 -0.28 10.29
C PRO A 384 4.85 -1.06 9.80
N PHE A 385 4.71 -2.30 10.25
CA PHE A 385 3.73 -3.30 9.77
C PHE A 385 2.27 -2.96 10.13
N CYS A 386 1.87 -1.71 9.96
CA CYS A 386 0.51 -1.27 10.16
C CYS A 386 -0.37 -1.80 9.02
N VAL A 387 -1.59 -2.15 9.38
CA VAL A 387 -2.66 -2.37 8.42
C VAL A 387 -2.99 -1.00 7.81
N PRO A 388 -2.78 -0.77 6.50
CA PRO A 388 -3.08 0.51 5.88
C PRO A 388 -4.58 0.80 5.95
N GLY A 389 -4.98 2.04 6.21
CA GLY A 389 -6.40 2.42 6.28
C GLY A 389 -7.15 2.18 4.95
N ASP A 390 -6.43 2.15 3.85
CA ASP A 390 -6.89 1.89 2.49
C ASP A 390 -6.60 0.46 2.01
N ARG A 391 -6.27 -0.46 2.93
CA ARG A 391 -6.00 -1.88 2.61
C ARG A 391 -7.04 -2.48 1.67
N ASP A 392 -8.32 -2.24 1.94
CA ASP A 392 -9.41 -2.87 1.19
C ASP A 392 -9.43 -2.38 -0.28
N GLU A 393 -9.13 -1.10 -0.52
CA GLU A 393 -8.98 -0.53 -1.87
C GLU A 393 -7.79 -1.14 -2.60
N VAL A 394 -6.62 -1.18 -1.95
CA VAL A 394 -5.39 -1.72 -2.54
C VAL A 394 -5.52 -3.21 -2.83
N ASN A 395 -6.15 -3.96 -1.93
CA ASN A 395 -6.45 -5.39 -2.14
C ASN A 395 -7.42 -5.60 -3.30
N ALA A 396 -8.47 -4.78 -3.41
CA ALA A 396 -9.41 -4.84 -4.52
C ALA A 396 -8.71 -4.54 -5.86
N TYR A 397 -7.78 -3.58 -5.88
CA TYR A 397 -6.97 -3.28 -7.05
C TYR A 397 -6.12 -4.49 -7.48
N VAL A 398 -5.40 -5.15 -6.55
CA VAL A 398 -4.63 -6.37 -6.87
C VAL A 398 -5.53 -7.51 -7.31
N ALA A 399 -6.71 -7.69 -6.68
CA ALA A 399 -7.67 -8.70 -7.12
C ALA A 399 -8.14 -8.44 -8.58
N SER A 400 -8.32 -7.17 -8.96
CA SER A 400 -8.66 -6.79 -10.34
C SER A 400 -7.53 -7.04 -11.35
N ILE A 401 -6.26 -6.92 -10.91
CA ILE A 401 -5.10 -7.28 -11.71
C ILE A 401 -5.09 -8.78 -11.93
N LEU A 402 -5.18 -9.55 -10.85
CA LEU A 402 -5.21 -11.01 -10.90
C LEU A 402 -6.28 -11.42 -11.91
N ALA A 403 -7.54 -11.00 -11.74
CA ALA A 403 -8.68 -11.33 -12.60
C ALA A 403 -8.45 -11.14 -14.12
N ARG A 404 -7.58 -10.21 -14.54
CA ARG A 404 -7.28 -9.95 -15.95
C ARG A 404 -6.10 -10.77 -16.51
N LEU A 405 -5.26 -11.32 -15.64
CA LEU A 405 -4.10 -12.12 -16.04
C LEU A 405 -4.50 -13.52 -16.51
N PRO A 406 -3.77 -14.11 -17.47
CA PRO A 406 -3.97 -15.49 -17.89
C PRO A 406 -3.69 -16.46 -16.74
N ASP A 407 -4.39 -17.60 -16.77
CA ASP A 407 -4.25 -18.64 -15.73
C ASP A 407 -2.82 -19.15 -15.57
N ALA A 408 -2.02 -19.11 -16.64
CA ALA A 408 -0.61 -19.50 -16.61
C ALA A 408 0.27 -18.59 -15.71
N LEU A 409 -0.09 -17.30 -15.60
CA LEU A 409 0.58 -16.36 -14.70
C LEU A 409 -0.01 -16.39 -13.28
N VAL A 410 -1.26 -16.81 -13.12
CA VAL A 410 -1.99 -16.78 -11.85
C VAL A 410 -1.93 -18.11 -11.11
N GLY A 411 -2.26 -19.23 -11.75
CA GLY A 411 -2.21 -20.56 -11.14
C GLY A 411 -0.80 -20.93 -10.71
N GLU A 412 -0.66 -21.69 -9.62
CA GLU A 412 0.65 -22.08 -9.06
C GLU A 412 1.55 -20.88 -8.72
N SER A 413 0.98 -19.79 -8.21
CA SER A 413 1.74 -18.57 -7.91
C SER A 413 1.62 -18.14 -6.46
N LEU A 414 2.71 -17.60 -5.94
CA LEU A 414 2.71 -16.77 -4.74
C LEU A 414 3.45 -15.49 -5.11
N TYR A 415 2.73 -14.38 -5.12
CA TYR A 415 3.26 -13.06 -5.46
C TYR A 415 3.30 -12.16 -4.23
N ALA A 416 4.29 -11.27 -4.21
CA ALA A 416 4.33 -10.10 -3.36
C ALA A 416 4.38 -8.85 -4.26
N TRP A 417 3.24 -8.21 -4.44
CA TRP A 417 3.02 -7.04 -5.28
C TRP A 417 3.42 -5.75 -4.56
N ASP A 418 4.26 -4.95 -5.21
CA ASP A 418 4.53 -3.58 -4.82
C ASP A 418 3.57 -2.65 -5.55
N ILE A 419 2.72 -1.96 -4.79
CA ILE A 419 1.68 -1.08 -5.32
C ILE A 419 1.97 0.34 -4.85
N ALA A 420 2.03 1.28 -5.77
CA ALA A 420 2.14 2.70 -5.46
C ALA A 420 0.79 3.38 -5.57
N ARG A 421 0.44 4.20 -4.56
CA ARG A 421 -0.48 5.32 -4.75
C ARG A 421 0.31 6.48 -5.31
N VAL A 422 -0.12 6.98 -6.47
CA VAL A 422 0.55 8.08 -7.17
C VAL A 422 -0.14 9.42 -6.90
N ALA A 423 0.52 10.55 -7.15
CA ALA A 423 0.06 11.93 -6.88
C ALA A 423 -1.34 12.33 -7.43
N GLY A 424 -1.96 11.50 -8.27
CA GLY A 424 -3.35 11.65 -8.73
C GLY A 424 -4.37 10.79 -7.99
N GLY A 425 -3.99 10.16 -6.87
CA GLY A 425 -4.80 9.23 -6.09
C GLY A 425 -4.93 7.82 -6.66
N GLY A 426 -4.54 7.60 -7.92
CA GLY A 426 -4.60 6.29 -8.58
C GLY A 426 -3.59 5.28 -8.04
N LEU A 427 -3.87 4.00 -8.25
CA LEU A 427 -2.95 2.90 -7.91
C LEU A 427 -2.22 2.41 -9.17
N ARG A 428 -0.93 2.07 -9.00
CA ARG A 428 -0.06 1.53 -10.05
C ARG A 428 0.79 0.39 -9.47
N VAL A 429 1.10 -0.61 -10.27
CA VAL A 429 2.07 -1.63 -9.87
C VAL A 429 3.48 -1.07 -10.07
N VAL A 430 4.35 -1.21 -9.08
CA VAL A 430 5.78 -0.89 -9.17
C VAL A 430 6.55 -2.12 -9.64
N GLU A 431 6.28 -3.26 -9.00
CA GLU A 431 6.97 -4.54 -9.20
C GLU A 431 6.10 -5.71 -8.69
N ALA A 432 6.29 -6.91 -9.25
CA ALA A 432 5.70 -8.14 -8.74
C ALA A 432 6.82 -9.12 -8.34
N ASN A 433 6.93 -9.47 -7.06
CA ASN A 433 7.97 -10.36 -6.58
C ASN A 433 7.44 -11.79 -6.51
N LEU A 434 7.93 -12.67 -7.38
CA LEU A 434 7.52 -14.07 -7.45
C LEU A 434 8.28 -14.91 -6.44
N VAL A 435 7.60 -15.92 -5.89
CA VAL A 435 8.23 -17.01 -5.14
C VAL A 435 8.46 -18.22 -6.05
N GLY A 436 9.66 -18.80 -6.00
CA GLY A 436 10.01 -20.03 -6.72
C GLY A 436 11.52 -20.16 -6.92
N PHE A 437 11.94 -20.96 -7.89
CA PHE A 437 13.34 -21.23 -8.18
C PHE A 437 13.92 -20.23 -9.20
N HIS A 438 14.83 -19.38 -8.74
CA HIS A 438 15.51 -18.39 -9.56
C HIS A 438 16.72 -19.04 -10.26
N PRO A 439 16.80 -19.01 -11.60
CA PRO A 439 17.86 -19.71 -12.33
C PRO A 439 19.17 -18.92 -12.46
N VAL A 440 19.11 -17.59 -12.34
CA VAL A 440 20.24 -16.69 -12.64
C VAL A 440 20.67 -15.88 -11.41
N TYR A 441 19.81 -14.98 -10.94
CA TYR A 441 20.12 -14.09 -9.84
C TYR A 441 19.85 -14.75 -8.49
N GLU A 442 20.88 -14.81 -7.64
CA GLU A 442 20.87 -15.57 -6.38
C GLU A 442 20.30 -16.98 -6.56
N ARG A 443 20.91 -17.76 -7.47
CA ARG A 443 20.36 -19.05 -7.91
C ARG A 443 19.87 -19.93 -6.74
N GLY A 444 18.60 -20.33 -6.81
CA GLY A 444 17.95 -21.19 -5.84
C GLY A 444 16.48 -20.84 -5.61
N PHE A 445 15.80 -21.59 -4.74
CA PHE A 445 14.46 -21.27 -4.30
C PHE A 445 14.49 -20.05 -3.38
N GLN A 446 13.81 -19.01 -3.80
CA GLN A 446 13.61 -17.79 -3.05
C GLN A 446 12.12 -17.61 -2.79
N ALA A 447 11.82 -17.14 -1.58
CA ALA A 447 10.58 -16.45 -1.32
C ALA A 447 10.92 -14.98 -1.09
N SER A 448 10.01 -14.08 -1.48
CA SER A 448 10.15 -12.63 -1.32
C SER A 448 10.82 -12.30 0.02
N GLY A 449 11.70 -11.28 0.04
CA GLY A 449 12.60 -10.98 1.18
C GLY A 449 11.91 -10.94 2.55
N PHE A 450 10.60 -10.74 2.61
CA PHE A 450 9.75 -10.76 3.80
C PHE A 450 9.77 -12.06 4.59
N PHE A 451 9.76 -13.23 3.95
CA PHE A 451 9.90 -14.51 4.68
C PHE A 451 11.33 -14.74 5.19
N GLN A 452 12.26 -13.84 4.85
CA GLN A 452 13.64 -13.83 5.30
C GLN A 452 13.87 -12.78 6.41
N TYR A 453 13.12 -11.66 6.38
CA TYR A 453 13.24 -10.59 7.37
C TYR A 453 12.78 -11.04 8.77
N HIS A 454 13.70 -10.95 9.73
CA HIS A 454 13.61 -11.61 11.03
C HIS A 454 12.36 -11.24 11.88
N PRO A 455 11.88 -9.97 11.96
CA PRO A 455 10.68 -9.69 12.75
C PRO A 455 9.36 -9.94 12.00
N GLN A 456 9.34 -9.89 10.67
CA GLN A 456 8.11 -9.84 9.87
C GLN A 456 7.75 -11.16 9.21
N GLY A 457 8.73 -11.99 8.87
CA GLY A 457 8.47 -13.23 8.14
C GLY A 457 7.77 -14.33 8.94
N PRO A 458 8.01 -14.54 10.25
CA PRO A 458 7.27 -15.57 10.99
C PRO A 458 5.75 -15.33 11.03
N PRO A 459 5.26 -14.10 11.31
CA PRO A 459 3.83 -13.79 11.24
C PRO A 459 3.23 -13.98 9.85
N LEU A 460 3.89 -13.46 8.81
CA LEU A 460 3.45 -13.63 7.43
C LEU A 460 3.37 -15.10 7.03
N LEU A 461 4.30 -15.92 7.52
CA LEU A 461 4.29 -17.36 7.30
C LEU A 461 3.09 -18.03 7.96
N VAL A 462 2.76 -17.64 9.20
CA VAL A 462 1.57 -18.14 9.89
C VAL A 462 0.29 -17.74 9.15
N ASP A 463 0.19 -16.50 8.70
CA ASP A 463 -0.99 -16.02 7.96
C ASP A 463 -1.14 -16.75 6.62
N LEU A 464 -0.03 -16.95 5.90
CA LEU A 464 -0.01 -17.75 4.67
C LEU A 464 -0.50 -19.18 4.92
N LEU A 465 -0.05 -19.82 6.00
CA LEU A 465 -0.46 -21.19 6.30
C LEU A 465 -1.90 -21.28 6.77
N ARG A 466 -2.37 -20.39 7.64
CA ARG A 466 -3.78 -20.34 8.02
C ARG A 466 -4.68 -20.16 6.80
N HIS A 467 -4.26 -19.30 5.88
CA HIS A 467 -4.95 -19.15 4.61
C HIS A 467 -4.91 -20.44 3.80
N ALA A 468 -3.75 -21.10 3.69
CA ALA A 468 -3.62 -22.35 2.98
C ALA A 468 -4.53 -23.45 3.57
N GLU A 469 -4.53 -23.63 4.89
CA GLU A 469 -5.36 -24.61 5.60
C GLU A 469 -6.86 -24.34 5.41
N SER A 470 -7.29 -23.09 5.62
CA SER A 470 -8.72 -22.73 5.49
C SER A 470 -9.22 -22.84 4.04
N THR A 471 -8.45 -22.32 3.08
CA THR A 471 -8.83 -22.29 1.67
C THR A 471 -8.69 -23.66 1.02
N TYR A 472 -7.54 -24.32 1.19
CA TYR A 472 -7.21 -25.55 0.46
C TYR A 472 -7.38 -26.83 1.29
N ASN A 473 -7.80 -26.74 2.55
CA ASN A 473 -7.96 -27.89 3.46
C ASN A 473 -6.68 -28.73 3.65
N VAL A 474 -5.51 -28.11 3.46
CA VAL A 474 -4.23 -28.73 3.79
C VAL A 474 -4.01 -28.68 5.30
N ARG A 475 -3.24 -29.61 5.86
CA ARG A 475 -2.81 -29.59 7.27
C ARG A 475 -1.30 -29.51 7.32
N PHE A 476 -0.73 -28.70 8.19
CA PHE A 476 0.72 -28.61 8.34
C PHE A 476 1.26 -29.45 9.51
N GLU A 477 2.41 -30.10 9.34
CA GLU A 477 3.17 -30.81 10.37
C GLU A 477 4.66 -30.46 10.29
N LEU A 478 5.26 -30.13 11.45
CA LEU A 478 6.71 -30.12 11.62
C LEU A 478 7.18 -31.47 12.14
N LEU A 479 8.15 -32.07 11.46
CA LEU A 479 8.76 -33.32 11.88
C LEU A 479 10.24 -33.13 12.21
N GLY A 480 10.73 -33.93 13.16
CA GLY A 480 12.15 -33.95 13.56
C GLY A 480 12.55 -32.90 14.60
N ASP A 481 13.81 -32.94 15.01
CA ASP A 481 14.38 -31.97 15.95
C ASP A 481 14.90 -30.74 15.21
N TRP A 482 14.30 -29.59 15.51
CA TRP A 482 14.66 -28.29 14.96
C TRP A 482 15.57 -27.47 15.89
N SER A 483 16.00 -28.04 17.03
CA SER A 483 16.85 -27.35 18.03
C SER A 483 18.27 -27.05 17.54
N GLY A 484 18.73 -27.76 16.50
CA GLY A 484 20.03 -27.56 15.87
C GLY A 484 20.09 -26.44 14.81
N GLU A 485 18.96 -25.79 14.50
CA GLU A 485 18.95 -24.66 13.58
C GLU A 485 19.66 -23.43 14.18
N PRO A 486 20.41 -22.65 13.39
CA PRO A 486 21.06 -21.44 13.87
C PRO A 486 20.08 -20.51 14.60
N ASN A 487 20.51 -19.84 15.68
CA ASN A 487 19.65 -19.00 16.54
C ASN A 487 18.78 -17.97 15.79
N ARG A 488 19.22 -17.49 14.62
CA ARG A 488 18.43 -16.63 13.70
C ARG A 488 17.13 -17.25 13.18
N HIS A 489 16.92 -18.56 13.37
CA HIS A 489 15.71 -19.31 13.02
C HIS A 489 14.84 -19.66 14.24
N ALA A 490 15.36 -19.47 15.46
CA ALA A 490 14.65 -19.83 16.69
C ALA A 490 13.31 -19.10 16.81
N LEU A 491 13.22 -17.89 16.26
CA LEU A 491 12.00 -17.13 16.22
C LEU A 491 10.93 -17.77 15.31
N TYR A 492 11.29 -18.06 14.05
CA TYR A 492 10.40 -18.74 13.12
C TYR A 492 9.86 -20.01 13.77
N LEU A 493 10.75 -20.87 14.26
CA LEU A 493 10.37 -22.13 14.89
C LEU A 493 9.51 -21.95 16.14
N ARG A 494 9.73 -20.89 16.93
CA ARG A 494 8.90 -20.60 18.11
C ARG A 494 7.49 -20.21 17.70
N VAL A 495 7.34 -19.20 16.83
CA VAL A 495 6.02 -18.75 16.33
C VAL A 495 5.31 -19.89 15.61
N PHE A 496 6.07 -20.73 14.91
CA PHE A 496 5.55 -21.83 14.15
C PHE A 496 5.08 -23.01 14.98
N ARG A 497 5.87 -23.47 15.95
CA ARG A 497 5.42 -24.46 16.94
C ARG A 497 4.20 -23.96 17.69
N HIS A 498 4.21 -22.68 18.04
CA HIS A 498 3.06 -22.03 18.66
C HIS A 498 1.81 -22.11 17.78
N TYR A 499 1.94 -21.89 16.47
CA TYR A 499 0.86 -22.05 15.52
C TYR A 499 0.35 -23.50 15.43
N LEU A 500 1.25 -24.49 15.38
CA LEU A 500 0.90 -25.91 15.23
C LEU A 500 0.31 -26.55 16.49
N ASP A 501 0.70 -26.10 17.67
CA ASP A 501 0.23 -26.61 18.96
C ASP A 501 -1.16 -26.06 19.35
N ARG A 502 -1.80 -25.25 18.49
CA ARG A 502 -3.12 -24.67 18.74
C ARG A 502 -4.25 -25.68 18.53
N PRO A 503 -5.24 -25.76 19.44
CA PRO A 503 -6.55 -26.27 19.05
C PRO A 503 -7.12 -25.37 17.93
N PRO A 504 -7.94 -25.92 17.00
CA PRO A 504 -8.53 -25.14 15.92
C PRO A 504 -9.21 -23.90 16.50
N ILE A 505 -8.94 -22.74 15.90
CA ILE A 505 -9.50 -21.45 16.33
C ILE A 505 -11.00 -21.65 16.51
N HIS A 506 -11.50 -21.43 17.73
CA HIS A 506 -12.93 -21.43 17.97
C HIS A 506 -13.51 -20.42 17.00
N ALA A 507 -14.34 -20.90 16.06
CA ALA A 507 -14.99 -20.03 15.10
C ALA A 507 -15.64 -18.90 15.90
N VAL A 508 -15.18 -17.67 15.65
CA VAL A 508 -15.89 -16.49 16.15
C VAL A 508 -17.32 -16.69 15.66
N PRO A 509 -18.33 -16.69 16.55
CA PRO A 509 -19.71 -16.74 16.10
C PRO A 509 -19.84 -15.67 15.02
N SER A 510 -20.26 -16.07 13.82
CA SER A 510 -20.38 -15.20 12.65
C SER A 510 -21.55 -14.23 12.85
N GLY A 511 -21.50 -13.47 13.94
CA GLY A 511 -22.37 -12.33 14.16
C GLY A 511 -22.04 -11.25 13.15
N GLU A 512 -23.05 -10.49 12.79
CA GLU A 512 -22.91 -9.31 11.93
C GLU A 512 -21.72 -8.46 12.38
N ARG A 513 -20.95 -7.97 11.39
CA ARG A 513 -19.86 -7.02 11.63
C ARG A 513 -20.48 -5.87 12.44
N PRO A 514 -20.06 -5.66 13.70
CA PRO A 514 -20.66 -4.62 14.53
C PRO A 514 -20.49 -3.28 13.82
N ALA A 515 -21.53 -2.44 13.85
CA ALA A 515 -21.48 -1.11 13.26
C ALA A 515 -20.23 -0.37 13.76
N ALA A 516 -19.58 0.38 12.86
CA ALA A 516 -18.43 1.20 13.23
C ALA A 516 -18.84 2.13 14.38
N LEU A 517 -18.11 2.04 15.50
CA LEU A 517 -18.37 2.88 16.65
C LEU A 517 -17.89 4.31 16.35
N PRO A 518 -18.64 5.34 16.78
CA PRO A 518 -18.17 6.71 16.66
C PRO A 518 -16.85 6.88 17.40
N ALA A 519 -15.92 7.65 16.82
CA ALA A 519 -14.65 7.95 17.48
C ALA A 519 -14.92 8.78 18.74
N PRO A 520 -14.48 8.34 19.94
CA PRO A 520 -14.74 9.09 21.15
C PRO A 520 -13.87 10.35 21.20
N GLU A 521 -14.35 11.41 21.84
CA GLU A 521 -13.57 12.65 22.01
C GLU A 521 -12.47 12.52 23.06
N ARG A 522 -12.62 11.57 23.99
CA ARG A 522 -11.70 11.28 25.09
C ARG A 522 -11.62 9.78 25.35
N VAL A 523 -10.56 9.33 26.02
CA VAL A 523 -10.40 7.94 26.45
C VAL A 523 -10.32 7.91 27.97
N ASP A 524 -11.24 7.20 28.61
CA ASP A 524 -11.20 7.00 30.06
C ASP A 524 -10.00 6.13 30.44
N ALA A 525 -9.59 6.15 31.70
CA ALA A 525 -8.53 5.27 32.17
C ALA A 525 -8.89 4.61 33.50
N VAL A 526 -8.33 3.44 33.72
CA VAL A 526 -8.45 2.66 34.95
C VAL A 526 -7.07 2.48 35.57
N LEU A 527 -6.98 2.55 36.90
CA LEU A 527 -5.79 2.18 37.66
C LEU A 527 -6.15 1.74 39.08
N HIS A 528 -5.20 1.10 39.76
CA HIS A 528 -5.28 0.80 41.19
C HIS A 528 -4.26 1.68 41.90
N LEU A 529 -4.63 2.22 43.06
CA LEU A 529 -3.82 3.22 43.76
C LEU A 529 -3.80 2.95 45.27
N ARG A 530 -2.59 2.92 45.82
CA ARG A 530 -2.33 2.94 47.27
C ARG A 530 -1.92 4.33 47.74
N ALA A 531 -2.09 4.60 49.03
CA ALA A 531 -1.72 5.88 49.65
C ALA A 531 -0.23 6.19 49.47
N GLU A 532 0.64 5.19 49.54
CA GLU A 532 2.10 5.35 49.33
C GLU A 532 2.48 5.75 47.89
N GLU A 533 1.60 5.52 46.92
CA GLU A 533 1.82 5.81 45.50
C GLU A 533 1.31 7.20 45.10
N LEU A 534 0.63 7.92 46.00
CA LEU A 534 0.07 9.25 45.77
C LEU A 534 1.06 10.25 45.16
N PRO A 535 2.35 10.30 45.56
CA PRO A 535 3.33 11.19 44.93
C PRO A 535 3.61 10.85 43.46
N ARG A 536 3.56 9.56 43.08
CA ARG A 536 3.76 9.11 41.68
C ARG A 536 2.49 9.35 40.86
N PHE A 537 1.32 9.10 41.43
CA PHE A 537 0.05 9.45 40.82
C PHE A 537 -0.08 10.96 40.53
N ALA A 538 0.41 11.81 41.44
CA ALA A 538 0.47 13.26 41.19
C ALA A 538 1.31 13.59 39.94
N LEU A 539 2.45 12.92 39.75
CA LEU A 539 3.29 13.10 38.56
C LEU A 539 2.57 12.66 37.28
N LEU A 540 1.85 11.53 37.30
CA LEU A 540 0.99 11.11 36.19
C LEU A 540 -0.02 12.20 35.84
N ARG A 541 -0.76 12.72 36.83
CA ARG A 541 -1.75 13.80 36.64
C ARG A 541 -1.12 15.05 36.04
N ASP A 542 0.02 15.49 36.58
CA ASP A 542 0.76 16.65 36.10
C ASP A 542 1.15 16.46 34.63
N SER A 543 1.66 15.27 34.27
CA SER A 543 2.10 14.96 32.90
C SER A 543 0.95 14.91 31.89
N ILE A 544 -0.21 14.36 32.28
CA ILE A 544 -1.43 14.36 31.45
C ILE A 544 -1.87 15.80 31.17
N ALA A 545 -1.92 16.63 32.23
CA ALA A 545 -2.30 18.02 32.11
C ALA A 545 -1.32 18.82 31.23
N SER A 546 -0.01 18.64 31.42
CA SER A 546 1.02 19.37 30.67
C SER A 546 1.09 18.98 29.19
N THR A 547 0.85 17.71 28.88
CA THR A 547 0.85 17.22 27.49
C THR A 547 -0.49 17.47 26.79
N GLY A 548 -1.55 17.79 27.53
CA GLY A 548 -2.89 17.88 26.98
C GLY A 548 -3.38 16.55 26.42
N ALA A 549 -2.95 15.42 27.03
CA ALA A 549 -3.41 14.10 26.64
C ALA A 549 -4.94 14.00 26.80
N PRO A 550 -5.68 13.46 25.82
CA PRO A 550 -7.15 13.42 25.78
C PRO A 550 -7.72 12.32 26.69
N ILE A 551 -7.20 12.24 27.92
CA ILE A 551 -7.69 11.31 28.94
C ILE A 551 -8.91 11.93 29.61
N GLY A 552 -10.00 11.18 29.64
CA GLY A 552 -11.27 11.55 30.23
C GLY A 552 -11.27 11.40 31.74
N THR A 553 -12.09 10.50 32.23
CA THR A 553 -12.19 10.15 33.65
C THR A 553 -11.15 9.12 34.02
N LEU A 554 -10.38 9.39 35.08
CA LEU A 554 -9.53 8.41 35.75
C LEU A 554 -10.36 7.68 36.81
N HIS A 555 -10.71 6.42 36.54
CA HIS A 555 -11.34 5.52 37.50
C HIS A 555 -10.27 4.82 38.32
N VAL A 556 -10.25 5.07 39.62
CA VAL A 556 -9.18 4.63 40.52
C VAL A 556 -9.75 3.67 41.56
N ALA A 557 -9.34 2.41 41.51
CA ALA A 557 -9.62 1.45 42.57
C ALA A 557 -8.68 1.71 43.76
N VAL A 558 -9.22 1.79 44.97
CA VAL A 558 -8.46 2.09 46.18
C VAL A 558 -8.78 1.07 47.26
N PRO A 559 -7.78 0.49 47.97
CA PRO A 559 -8.04 -0.35 49.13
C PRO A 559 -8.92 0.38 50.15
N ASP A 560 -9.95 -0.28 50.66
CA ASP A 560 -10.92 0.32 51.59
C ASP A 560 -10.26 1.00 52.80
N ALA A 561 -9.19 0.41 53.33
CA ALA A 561 -8.45 0.95 54.49
C ALA A 561 -7.69 2.24 54.18
N GLU A 562 -7.44 2.53 52.90
CA GLU A 562 -6.61 3.65 52.43
C GLU A 562 -7.43 4.74 51.75
N ILE A 563 -8.74 4.52 51.51
CA ILE A 563 -9.57 5.43 50.71
C ILE A 563 -9.65 6.84 51.27
N GLU A 564 -9.76 6.99 52.59
CA GLU A 564 -9.79 8.31 53.25
C GLU A 564 -8.47 9.06 53.07
N ALA A 565 -7.33 8.35 53.17
CA ALA A 565 -6.01 8.93 52.98
C ALA A 565 -5.79 9.35 51.52
N VAL A 566 -6.27 8.55 50.57
CA VAL A 566 -6.23 8.84 49.13
C VAL A 566 -7.14 10.02 48.80
N MET A 567 -8.38 10.04 49.29
CA MET A 567 -9.33 11.14 49.12
C MET A 567 -8.82 12.48 49.66
N ALA A 568 -8.14 12.46 50.80
CA ALA A 568 -7.60 13.66 51.43
C ALA A 568 -6.43 14.28 50.64
N HIS A 569 -5.83 13.56 49.70
CA HIS A 569 -4.66 14.01 48.96
C HIS A 569 -5.05 14.86 47.74
N GLY A 570 -4.43 16.03 47.57
CA GLY A 570 -4.81 16.99 46.52
C GLY A 570 -4.71 16.47 45.07
N ALA A 571 -3.95 15.40 44.82
CA ALA A 571 -3.80 14.81 43.48
C ALA A 571 -5.07 14.10 42.96
N THR A 572 -5.94 13.64 43.86
CA THR A 572 -7.23 13.03 43.50
C THR A 572 -8.37 14.05 43.47
N SER A 573 -8.11 15.27 43.92
CA SER A 573 -9.07 16.37 43.87
C SER A 573 -9.18 16.95 42.45
N GLY A 574 -10.40 17.27 42.03
CA GLY A 574 -10.68 17.95 40.76
C GLY A 574 -11.45 17.08 39.75
N PRO A 575 -11.89 17.68 38.64
CA PRO A 575 -12.65 16.98 37.62
C PRO A 575 -11.83 15.85 36.97
N GLY A 576 -12.52 14.78 36.58
CA GLY A 576 -11.93 13.65 35.86
C GLY A 576 -11.15 12.65 36.73
N CYS A 577 -11.47 12.55 38.03
CA CYS A 577 -10.98 11.48 38.90
C CYS A 577 -12.13 10.91 39.73
N VAL A 578 -12.36 9.60 39.66
CA VAL A 578 -13.41 8.89 40.39
C VAL A 578 -12.76 7.77 41.20
N LEU A 579 -12.81 7.89 42.52
CA LEU A 579 -12.31 6.88 43.44
C LEU A 579 -13.41 5.84 43.68
N VAL A 580 -13.05 4.56 43.62
CA VAL A 580 -13.95 3.44 43.85
C VAL A 580 -13.32 2.53 44.91
N PRO A 581 -13.98 2.29 46.05
CA PRO A 581 -13.50 1.32 47.03
C PRO A 581 -13.30 -0.05 46.41
N GLU A 582 -12.21 -0.73 46.75
CA GLU A 582 -11.89 -2.06 46.23
C GLU A 582 -13.01 -3.07 46.54
N SER A 583 -13.64 -2.99 47.70
CA SER A 583 -14.77 -3.86 48.08
C SER A 583 -16.01 -3.73 47.17
N GLU A 584 -16.21 -2.60 46.50
CA GLU A 584 -17.29 -2.46 45.51
C GLU A 584 -17.00 -3.23 44.22
N LEU A 585 -15.71 -3.43 43.91
CA LEU A 585 -15.23 -4.09 42.70
C LEU A 585 -14.95 -5.56 42.95
N VAL A 586 -14.49 -5.90 44.15
CA VAL A 586 -14.07 -7.23 44.60
C VAL A 586 -14.71 -7.49 45.98
N PRO A 587 -16.02 -7.86 46.01
CA PRO A 587 -16.76 -7.97 47.28
C PRO A 587 -16.32 -9.12 48.18
N MET A 588 -15.50 -10.06 47.69
CA MET A 588 -14.95 -11.13 48.53
C MET A 588 -13.78 -10.59 49.35
N ARG A 589 -13.98 -10.45 50.67
CA ARG A 589 -12.87 -10.20 51.59
C ARG A 589 -12.01 -11.46 51.70
N PRO A 590 -10.72 -11.37 51.38
CA PRO A 590 -9.82 -12.45 51.73
C PRO A 590 -9.70 -12.59 53.24
N GLY A 591 -9.49 -13.82 53.71
CA GLY A 591 -9.03 -14.05 55.07
C GLY A 591 -7.61 -13.46 55.29
N PRO A 592 -7.05 -13.58 56.50
CA PRO A 592 -5.68 -13.14 56.79
C PRO A 592 -4.62 -13.78 55.86
N ASP A 593 -4.90 -14.94 55.27
CA ASP A 593 -4.11 -15.59 54.22
C ASP A 593 -4.56 -15.18 52.80
N GLY A 594 -4.94 -13.92 52.63
CA GLY A 594 -5.54 -13.41 51.40
C GLY A 594 -4.63 -13.46 50.18
N PRO A 595 -5.20 -13.30 48.96
CA PRO A 595 -4.40 -13.16 47.77
C PRO A 595 -3.50 -11.92 47.89
N PRO A 596 -2.31 -11.93 47.28
CA PRO A 596 -1.43 -10.78 47.26
C PRO A 596 -2.13 -9.52 46.76
N ASP A 597 -1.81 -8.36 47.34
CA ASP A 597 -2.38 -7.05 46.96
C ASP A 597 -2.32 -6.78 45.45
N ARG A 598 -1.25 -7.26 44.80
CA ARG A 598 -1.09 -7.19 43.35
C ARG A 598 -2.22 -7.90 42.60
N ALA A 599 -2.67 -9.06 43.05
CA ALA A 599 -3.76 -9.79 42.40
C ALA A 599 -5.09 -9.04 42.59
N LEU A 600 -5.36 -8.51 43.78
CA LEU A 600 -6.53 -7.69 44.07
C LEU A 600 -6.58 -6.46 43.16
N GLY A 601 -5.49 -5.71 43.06
CA GLY A 601 -5.42 -4.54 42.19
C GLY A 601 -5.63 -4.87 40.70
N GLN A 602 -5.19 -6.04 40.23
CA GLN A 602 -5.46 -6.48 38.86
C GLN A 602 -6.92 -6.85 38.61
N VAL A 603 -7.55 -7.57 39.54
CA VAL A 603 -8.99 -7.88 39.46
C VAL A 603 -9.83 -6.61 39.53
N ALA A 604 -9.47 -5.66 40.41
CA ALA A 604 -10.17 -4.39 40.56
C ALA A 604 -10.09 -3.54 39.27
N ARG A 605 -8.91 -3.43 38.64
CA ARG A 605 -8.76 -2.73 37.34
C ARG A 605 -9.57 -3.39 36.23
N LEU A 606 -9.58 -4.72 36.15
CA LEU A 606 -10.40 -5.45 35.17
C LEU A 606 -11.90 -5.22 35.41
N ALA A 607 -12.36 -5.21 36.67
CA ALA A 607 -13.73 -4.88 37.03
C ALA A 607 -14.11 -3.44 36.69
N LEU A 608 -13.20 -2.48 36.88
CA LEU A 608 -13.40 -1.09 36.46
C LEU A 608 -13.54 -0.98 34.95
N ALA A 609 -12.65 -1.62 34.18
CA ALA A 609 -12.69 -1.61 32.72
C ALA A 609 -14.03 -2.14 32.16
N ALA A 610 -14.71 -3.03 32.88
CA ALA A 610 -16.05 -3.50 32.52
C ALA A 610 -17.17 -2.52 32.88
N ARG A 611 -16.97 -1.62 33.86
CA ARG A 611 -17.98 -0.70 34.40
C ARG A 611 -17.97 0.70 33.79
N ILE A 612 -16.85 1.12 33.20
CA ILE A 612 -16.74 2.45 32.55
C ILE A 612 -17.86 2.67 31.53
N GLY A 613 -18.24 3.92 31.29
CA GLY A 613 -19.28 4.26 30.30
C GLY A 613 -18.80 4.04 28.86
N GLU A 614 -17.55 4.39 28.60
CA GLU A 614 -16.93 4.39 27.27
C GLU A 614 -16.59 2.98 26.75
N GLU A 615 -16.42 2.85 25.44
CA GLU A 615 -16.00 1.57 24.83
C GLU A 615 -14.52 1.28 25.04
N PHE A 616 -13.69 2.31 25.16
CA PHE A 616 -12.23 2.18 25.24
C PHE A 616 -11.71 2.73 26.56
N CYS A 617 -10.77 2.03 27.19
CA CYS A 617 -10.03 2.60 28.32
C CYS A 617 -8.56 2.25 28.35
N LEU A 618 -7.77 3.20 28.84
CA LEU A 618 -6.38 2.98 29.17
C LEU A 618 -6.24 2.28 30.52
N ASP A 619 -5.56 1.16 30.57
CA ASP A 619 -5.04 0.58 31.81
C ASP A 619 -3.72 1.25 32.16
N LEU A 620 -3.72 2.08 33.19
CA LEU A 620 -2.58 2.87 33.65
C LEU A 620 -2.00 2.31 34.97
N ALA A 621 -0.83 2.82 35.33
CA ALA A 621 -0.22 2.64 36.64
C ALA A 621 0.29 4.00 37.16
N PRO A 622 0.46 4.19 38.49
CA PRO A 622 1.01 5.43 39.05
C PRO A 622 2.42 5.79 38.53
N ASP A 623 3.15 4.80 37.99
CA ASP A 623 4.49 4.94 37.40
C ASP A 623 4.53 5.45 35.95
N VAL A 624 3.37 5.67 35.34
CA VAL A 624 3.27 6.11 33.95
C VAL A 624 3.40 7.63 33.88
N VAL A 625 4.11 8.12 32.88
CA VAL A 625 4.23 9.54 32.55
C VAL A 625 3.79 9.74 31.11
N SER A 626 2.88 10.68 30.86
CA SER A 626 2.57 11.14 29.51
C SER A 626 3.69 12.06 29.04
N VAL A 627 4.33 11.71 27.92
CA VAL A 627 5.51 12.45 27.42
C VAL A 627 5.23 13.20 26.12
N ARG A 628 4.06 12.98 25.52
CA ARG A 628 3.67 13.60 24.26
C ARG A 628 2.17 13.92 24.23
N ARG A 629 1.82 15.02 23.55
CA ARG A 629 0.43 15.29 23.16
C ARG A 629 -0.02 14.31 22.08
N PHE A 630 -1.17 13.68 22.27
CA PHE A 630 -1.81 12.84 21.25
C PHE A 630 -3.29 13.16 21.10
N ARG A 631 -3.89 12.69 20.02
CA ARG A 631 -5.33 12.72 19.75
C ARG A 631 -5.91 11.35 20.04
N VAL A 632 -7.22 11.27 20.28
CA VAL A 632 -7.89 9.97 20.41
C VAL A 632 -7.75 9.15 19.13
N SER A 633 -7.76 9.78 17.97
CA SER A 633 -7.52 9.14 16.66
C SER A 633 -6.14 8.47 16.53
N ASP A 634 -5.19 8.84 17.37
CA ASP A 634 -3.87 8.19 17.40
C ASP A 634 -3.95 6.82 18.09
N LEU A 635 -4.85 6.69 19.07
CA LEU A 635 -5.06 5.49 19.85
C LEU A 635 -6.26 4.66 19.37
N ILE A 636 -7.21 5.26 18.66
CA ILE A 636 -8.45 4.64 18.21
C ILE A 636 -8.69 5.00 16.75
N ARG A 637 -8.66 4.02 15.85
CA ARG A 637 -8.88 4.21 14.41
C ARG A 637 -10.01 3.30 13.96
N GLU A 638 -11.03 3.88 13.32
CA GLU A 638 -12.16 3.13 12.76
C GLU A 638 -12.85 2.19 13.79
N GLY A 639 -12.95 2.65 15.05
CA GLY A 639 -13.52 1.85 16.14
C GLY A 639 -12.64 0.68 16.60
N LYS A 640 -11.34 0.70 16.28
CA LYS A 640 -10.34 -0.25 16.77
C LYS A 640 -9.34 0.45 17.69
N ALA A 641 -8.90 -0.25 18.72
CA ALA A 641 -7.88 0.19 19.65
C ALA A 641 -6.46 -0.05 19.12
N PHE A 642 -5.56 0.85 19.47
CA PHE A 642 -4.13 0.69 19.29
C PHE A 642 -3.60 -0.41 20.22
N HIS A 643 -2.70 -1.23 19.70
CA HIS A 643 -1.80 -2.06 20.49
C HIS A 643 -0.41 -2.09 19.84
N SER A 644 0.62 -2.29 20.64
CA SER A 644 1.95 -2.59 20.10
C SER A 644 2.13 -4.10 20.08
N ARG A 645 2.68 -4.66 19.00
CA ARG A 645 3.12 -6.05 18.93
C ARG A 645 4.63 -6.08 18.76
N ALA A 646 5.28 -6.85 19.61
CA ALA A 646 6.69 -7.14 19.54
C ALA A 646 6.89 -8.64 19.64
N ILE A 647 7.94 -9.11 18.99
CA ILE A 647 8.43 -10.46 19.21
C ILE A 647 9.55 -10.37 20.24
N GLY A 648 9.38 -10.99 21.40
CA GLY A 648 10.42 -10.97 22.44
C GLY A 648 10.31 -12.13 23.42
N ALA A 649 11.47 -12.59 23.91
CA ALA A 649 11.55 -13.59 24.97
C ALA A 649 11.35 -12.97 26.37
N GLU A 650 11.55 -11.65 26.50
CA GLU A 650 11.57 -10.91 27.78
C GLU A 650 10.31 -11.11 28.65
N ARG A 651 9.20 -11.50 28.03
CA ARG A 651 7.91 -11.71 28.71
C ARG A 651 7.31 -13.10 28.47
N ALA A 652 8.11 -14.04 27.99
CA ALA A 652 7.65 -15.40 27.71
C ALA A 652 7.01 -16.06 28.94
N ASP A 653 7.59 -15.87 30.13
CA ASP A 653 7.06 -16.45 31.37
C ASP A 653 5.72 -15.83 31.79
N ARG A 654 5.55 -14.50 31.62
CA ARG A 654 4.27 -13.83 31.94
C ARG A 654 3.15 -14.35 31.06
N TYR A 655 3.43 -14.47 29.77
CA TYR A 655 2.48 -15.05 28.83
C TYR A 655 2.21 -16.53 29.10
N ARG A 656 3.22 -17.32 29.48
CA ARG A 656 3.01 -18.72 29.86
C ARG A 656 2.01 -18.83 31.01
N ARG A 657 2.16 -17.98 32.03
CA ARG A 657 1.21 -17.93 33.16
C ARG A 657 -0.19 -17.48 32.73
N ALA A 658 -0.30 -16.52 31.80
CA ALA A 658 -1.58 -16.12 31.22
C ALA A 658 -2.25 -17.28 30.45
N GLU A 659 -1.50 -18.03 29.67
CA GLU A 659 -1.96 -19.22 28.95
C GLU A 659 -2.43 -20.33 29.90
N GLU A 660 -1.67 -20.59 30.96
CA GLU A 660 -2.04 -21.55 32.02
C GLU A 660 -3.29 -21.11 32.76
N LEU A 661 -3.37 -19.83 33.14
CA LEU A 661 -4.54 -19.24 33.81
C LEU A 661 -5.80 -19.41 32.97
N LEU A 662 -5.70 -19.12 31.68
CA LEU A 662 -6.86 -19.16 30.79
C LEU A 662 -7.15 -20.57 30.29
N GLY A 663 -6.14 -21.45 30.19
CA GLY A 663 -6.25 -22.68 29.43
C GLY A 663 -6.31 -22.42 27.92
N LEU A 664 -5.66 -21.34 27.47
CA LEU A 664 -5.60 -20.89 26.08
C LEU A 664 -4.16 -20.83 25.58
N ARG A 665 -3.96 -20.74 24.27
CA ARG A 665 -2.65 -20.54 23.63
C ARG A 665 -2.70 -19.26 22.80
N ARG A 666 -1.68 -18.40 22.88
CA ARG A 666 -1.54 -17.18 22.04
C ARG A 666 -0.93 -17.54 20.68
N SER A 667 -0.21 -16.70 19.93
CA SER A 667 0.54 -17.09 18.69
C SER A 667 2.06 -17.02 18.82
N GLY A 668 2.54 -16.58 19.98
CA GLY A 668 3.94 -16.24 20.20
C GLY A 668 4.21 -14.73 20.21
N TRP A 669 3.25 -13.90 19.75
CA TRP A 669 3.33 -12.43 19.88
C TRP A 669 3.34 -11.95 21.33
N ALA A 670 4.24 -11.02 21.65
CA ALA A 670 4.17 -10.25 22.88
C ALA A 670 3.56 -8.87 22.57
N HIS A 671 2.56 -8.45 23.33
CA HIS A 671 1.90 -7.16 23.17
C HIS A 671 2.65 -6.13 23.99
N GLY A 672 2.68 -4.84 23.66
CA GLY A 672 3.44 -3.79 24.39
C GLY A 672 3.25 -3.83 25.91
N THR A 673 4.12 -3.17 26.67
CA THR A 673 3.92 -3.06 28.14
C THR A 673 2.88 -1.99 28.47
N LEU A 674 2.48 -1.92 29.74
CA LEU A 674 1.69 -0.80 30.29
C LEU A 674 2.17 0.55 29.71
N PRO A 675 1.26 1.48 29.38
CA PRO A 675 -0.18 1.30 29.47
C PRO A 675 -0.74 0.28 28.46
N PHE A 676 -1.92 -0.24 28.73
CA PHE A 676 -2.67 -1.03 27.75
C PHE A 676 -3.92 -0.26 27.34
N LEU A 677 -4.41 -0.45 26.12
CA LEU A 677 -5.71 0.06 25.70
C LEU A 677 -6.69 -1.11 25.60
N PHE A 678 -7.65 -1.16 26.51
CA PHE A 678 -8.69 -2.18 26.51
C PHE A 678 -9.92 -1.73 25.74
N VAL A 679 -10.52 -2.67 25.04
CA VAL A 679 -11.86 -2.54 24.45
C VAL A 679 -12.86 -3.25 25.36
N LYS A 680 -13.89 -2.53 25.80
CA LYS A 680 -14.88 -2.96 26.79
C LYS A 680 -15.62 -4.22 26.34
N ARG A 681 -16.05 -4.33 25.08
CA ARG A 681 -16.68 -5.58 24.60
C ARG A 681 -15.78 -6.80 24.73
N THR A 682 -14.47 -6.65 24.53
CA THR A 682 -13.48 -7.72 24.69
C THR A 682 -13.26 -8.04 26.15
N VAL A 683 -13.23 -7.02 27.03
CA VAL A 683 -13.20 -7.19 28.48
C VAL A 683 -14.41 -8.02 28.93
N LEU A 684 -15.62 -7.64 28.52
CA LEU A 684 -16.85 -8.35 28.88
C LEU A 684 -16.82 -9.82 28.39
N ALA A 685 -16.41 -10.05 27.13
CA ALA A 685 -16.24 -11.41 26.61
C ALA A 685 -15.22 -12.23 27.42
N MET A 686 -14.12 -11.61 27.88
CA MET A 686 -13.14 -12.24 28.76
C MET A 686 -13.73 -12.58 30.13
N LEU A 687 -14.57 -11.71 30.68
CA LEU A 687 -15.25 -11.95 31.96
C LEU A 687 -16.23 -13.14 31.87
N ASP A 688 -17.01 -13.22 30.79
CA ASP A 688 -17.93 -14.34 30.54
C ASP A 688 -17.17 -15.68 30.41
N TYR A 689 -16.03 -15.63 29.70
CA TYR A 689 -15.12 -16.76 29.59
C TYR A 689 -14.57 -17.19 30.95
N LEU A 690 -14.04 -16.25 31.74
CA LEU A 690 -13.52 -16.52 33.07
C LEU A 690 -14.59 -17.01 34.04
N ALA A 691 -15.83 -16.53 33.92
CA ALA A 691 -16.95 -17.02 34.72
C ALA A 691 -17.26 -18.49 34.40
N SER A 692 -17.22 -18.85 33.11
CA SER A 692 -17.36 -20.24 32.66
C SER A 692 -16.22 -21.13 33.18
N ARG A 693 -14.98 -20.62 33.19
CA ARG A 693 -13.81 -21.29 33.78
C ARG A 693 -13.94 -21.47 35.29
N ALA A 694 -14.45 -20.46 35.99
CA ALA A 694 -14.70 -20.51 37.43
C ALA A 694 -15.72 -21.59 37.79
N ALA A 695 -16.82 -21.68 37.03
CA ALA A 695 -17.84 -22.70 37.22
C ALA A 695 -17.31 -24.12 36.97
N ALA A 696 -16.36 -24.29 36.05
CA ALA A 696 -15.75 -25.57 35.71
C ALA A 696 -14.60 -26.00 36.64
N ALA A 697 -14.11 -25.12 37.51
CA ALA A 697 -12.97 -25.42 38.37
C ALA A 697 -13.34 -26.43 39.48
N PRO A 698 -12.46 -27.41 39.79
CA PRO A 698 -12.71 -28.38 40.87
C PRO A 698 -12.94 -27.68 42.21
N GLY A 699 -14.06 -27.97 42.87
CA GLY A 699 -14.44 -27.33 44.14
C GLY A 699 -15.26 -26.04 44.00
N GLY A 700 -15.49 -25.56 42.77
CA GLY A 700 -16.28 -24.36 42.50
C GLY A 700 -15.51 -23.11 42.88
N ASP A 701 -14.99 -22.40 41.88
CA ASP A 701 -14.22 -21.18 42.12
C ASP A 701 -15.13 -19.94 42.41
N GLY A 702 -16.44 -20.14 42.56
CA GLY A 702 -17.41 -19.07 42.71
C GLY A 702 -17.56 -18.33 41.39
N ASP A 703 -17.22 -17.05 41.38
CA ASP A 703 -17.23 -16.20 40.18
C ASP A 703 -15.83 -16.06 39.55
N TRP A 704 -15.76 -15.30 38.45
CA TRP A 704 -14.50 -15.04 37.76
C TRP A 704 -13.47 -14.33 38.65
N ARG A 705 -13.89 -13.52 39.65
CA ARG A 705 -12.98 -12.83 40.57
C ARG A 705 -12.30 -13.84 41.48
N GLY A 706 -13.07 -14.72 42.10
CA GLY A 706 -12.54 -15.81 42.91
C GLY A 706 -11.55 -16.66 42.12
N TYR A 707 -11.88 -17.00 40.88
CA TYR A 707 -11.00 -17.77 39.98
C TYR A 707 -9.63 -17.11 39.78
N LEU A 708 -9.61 -15.81 39.50
CA LEU A 708 -8.37 -15.04 39.31
C LEU A 708 -7.58 -14.87 40.61
N LEU A 709 -8.26 -14.60 41.74
CA LEU A 709 -7.61 -14.37 43.04
C LEU A 709 -6.91 -15.62 43.57
N ARG A 710 -7.47 -16.82 43.35
CA ARG A 710 -6.83 -18.09 43.76
C ARG A 710 -5.60 -18.46 42.93
N ARG A 711 -5.37 -17.79 41.79
CA ARG A 711 -4.25 -18.06 40.88
C ARG A 711 -3.37 -16.81 40.76
N ALA A 712 -2.91 -16.27 41.88
CA ALA A 712 -2.32 -14.93 42.02
C ALA A 712 -1.11 -14.59 41.10
N GLU A 713 -0.52 -15.56 40.41
CA GLU A 713 0.64 -15.36 39.54
C GLU A 713 0.24 -15.07 38.09
N TRP A 714 -0.37 -13.92 37.84
CA TRP A 714 -0.72 -13.49 36.48
C TRP A 714 -0.54 -11.98 36.29
N ASP A 715 -0.52 -11.58 35.03
CA ASP A 715 -0.44 -10.20 34.59
C ASP A 715 -1.64 -9.87 33.69
N LEU A 716 -2.31 -8.75 33.99
CA LEU A 716 -3.60 -8.39 33.39
C LEU A 716 -3.53 -8.20 31.88
N GLY A 717 -2.54 -7.46 31.40
CA GLY A 717 -2.38 -7.23 29.96
C GLY A 717 -2.06 -8.52 29.20
N GLU A 718 -1.15 -9.33 29.73
CA GLU A 718 -0.81 -10.62 29.13
C GLU A 718 -2.01 -11.58 29.10
N ALA A 719 -2.81 -11.65 30.17
CA ALA A 719 -4.05 -12.43 30.19
C ALA A 719 -5.07 -11.88 29.18
N TYR A 720 -5.30 -10.57 29.18
CA TYR A 720 -6.24 -9.92 28.28
C TYR A 720 -5.92 -10.17 26.81
N PHE A 721 -4.68 -9.94 26.39
CA PHE A 721 -4.30 -10.13 25.00
C PHE A 721 -4.18 -11.61 24.60
N THR A 722 -3.82 -12.50 25.53
CA THR A 722 -3.89 -13.95 25.27
C THR A 722 -5.33 -14.39 24.96
N PHE A 723 -6.30 -13.87 25.72
CA PHE A 723 -7.71 -14.10 25.45
C PHE A 723 -8.15 -13.48 24.11
N ALA A 724 -7.89 -12.19 23.89
CA ALA A 724 -8.31 -11.48 22.68
C ALA A 724 -7.79 -12.18 21.41
N GLU A 725 -6.55 -12.65 21.45
CA GLU A 725 -5.94 -13.35 20.34
C GLU A 725 -6.56 -14.74 20.10
N ALA A 726 -6.73 -15.54 21.17
CA ALA A 726 -7.26 -16.91 21.06
C ALA A 726 -8.68 -16.96 20.47
N PHE A 727 -9.45 -15.88 20.64
CA PHE A 727 -10.81 -15.74 20.12
C PHE A 727 -10.89 -14.87 18.86
N GLY A 728 -9.77 -14.52 18.23
CA GLY A 728 -9.76 -13.68 17.01
C GLY A 728 -10.33 -12.27 17.21
N LEU A 729 -10.51 -11.83 18.46
CA LEU A 729 -11.03 -10.51 18.80
C LEU A 729 -9.97 -9.45 18.59
N GLU A 730 -8.70 -9.82 18.64
CA GLU A 730 -7.59 -8.92 18.38
C GLU A 730 -7.67 -8.28 16.98
N GLU A 731 -7.87 -9.06 15.92
CA GLU A 731 -7.99 -8.53 14.55
C GLU A 731 -9.24 -7.65 14.36
N ARG A 732 -10.31 -7.95 15.11
CA ARG A 732 -11.56 -7.22 15.10
C ARG A 732 -11.45 -5.89 15.84
N ASP A 733 -10.84 -5.91 17.02
CA ASP A 733 -10.88 -4.84 18.02
C ASP A 733 -9.63 -3.98 18.01
N TYR A 734 -8.55 -4.45 17.39
CA TYR A 734 -7.26 -3.78 17.42
C TYR A 734 -6.67 -3.52 16.04
N PHE A 735 -5.86 -2.47 15.97
CA PHE A 735 -4.96 -2.21 14.84
C PHE A 735 -3.52 -2.14 15.36
N PRO A 736 -2.56 -2.80 14.70
CA PRO A 736 -1.16 -2.75 15.09
C PRO A 736 -0.65 -1.31 14.94
N GLY A 737 -0.16 -0.78 16.06
CA GLY A 737 0.55 0.46 16.10
C GLY A 737 1.87 0.35 15.35
N GLU A 738 2.17 1.40 14.59
CA GLU A 738 3.50 1.67 14.04
C GLU A 738 4.60 1.72 15.13
N TRP A 739 4.15 2.02 16.34
CA TRP A 739 4.89 2.65 17.41
C TRP A 739 4.60 1.93 18.73
N GLY A 740 5.40 2.20 19.76
CA GLY A 740 5.09 1.72 21.11
C GLY A 740 4.03 2.62 21.76
N LEU A 741 3.10 2.06 22.55
CA LEU A 741 2.29 2.93 23.42
C LEU A 741 3.22 3.60 24.45
N ALA A 742 4.16 2.81 24.96
CA ALA A 742 5.27 3.28 25.78
C ALA A 742 6.62 3.05 25.09
N GLY A 743 7.58 3.93 25.39
CA GLY A 743 8.98 3.84 24.97
C GLY A 743 9.88 4.61 25.94
N ASN A 744 11.20 4.49 25.76
CA ASN A 744 12.21 5.08 26.66
C ASN A 744 11.84 4.93 28.15
N CYS A 745 11.66 3.69 28.59
CA CYS A 745 11.19 3.34 29.92
C CYS A 745 12.36 2.98 30.86
N ALA A 746 12.14 3.08 32.17
CA ALA A 746 13.05 2.60 33.20
C ALA A 746 12.34 1.57 34.08
N TRP A 747 12.77 0.32 34.02
CA TRP A 747 12.15 -0.82 34.73
C TRP A 747 12.96 -1.28 35.93
N SER A 748 14.24 -0.90 36.00
CA SER A 748 15.19 -1.26 37.04
C SER A 748 15.98 -0.04 37.52
N VAL A 749 16.68 -0.17 38.65
CA VAL A 749 17.53 0.91 39.18
C VAL A 749 18.69 1.19 38.21
N GLU A 750 19.18 0.16 37.55
CA GLU A 750 20.21 0.22 36.53
C GLU A 750 19.73 0.98 35.29
N ASP A 751 18.50 0.68 34.82
CA ASP A 751 17.88 1.46 33.75
C ASP A 751 17.77 2.92 34.18
N TRP A 752 17.32 3.19 35.40
CA TRP A 752 17.17 4.54 35.92
C TRP A 752 18.48 5.34 35.90
N GLU A 753 19.60 4.74 36.28
CA GLU A 753 20.89 5.42 36.30
C GLU A 753 21.29 5.90 34.89
N THR A 754 21.05 5.06 33.88
CA THR A 754 21.40 5.33 32.48
C THR A 754 20.28 6.03 31.69
N TRP A 755 19.07 6.11 32.23
CA TRP A 755 17.90 6.62 31.53
C TRP A 755 17.98 8.12 31.26
N ASP A 756 17.91 8.51 29.98
CA ASP A 756 17.84 9.91 29.57
C ASP A 756 16.38 10.32 29.34
N PRO A 757 15.79 11.17 30.21
CA PRO A 757 14.43 11.65 30.01
C PRO A 757 14.28 12.47 28.73
N SER A 758 15.33 13.14 28.24
CA SER A 758 15.24 14.07 27.11
C SER A 758 14.78 13.36 25.83
N ALA A 759 15.25 12.13 25.62
CA ALA A 759 14.83 11.25 24.52
C ALA A 759 13.33 10.88 24.56
N SER A 760 12.61 11.14 25.67
CA SER A 760 11.15 10.99 25.74
C SER A 760 10.38 12.22 25.28
N PHE A 761 11.05 13.33 24.99
CA PHE A 761 10.43 14.60 24.61
C PHE A 761 10.97 15.16 23.29
N GLU A 762 11.67 14.34 22.49
CA GLU A 762 12.12 14.74 21.16
C GLU A 762 10.94 14.78 20.17
N GLU A 763 11.01 15.63 19.15
CA GLU A 763 9.90 15.84 18.21
C GLU A 763 9.54 14.57 17.40
N TYR A 764 10.52 13.69 17.19
CA TYR A 764 10.40 12.49 16.37
C TYR A 764 10.16 11.19 17.16
N ILE A 765 9.84 11.26 18.45
CA ILE A 765 9.56 10.05 19.24
C ILE A 765 8.30 9.34 18.75
N SER A 766 8.34 8.02 18.84
CA SER A 766 7.29 7.10 18.42
C SER A 766 6.59 6.43 19.61
N PHE A 767 6.30 7.19 20.66
CA PHE A 767 5.52 6.70 21.79
C PHE A 767 4.87 7.86 22.54
N TYR A 768 3.86 7.52 23.34
CA TYR A 768 3.03 8.50 24.05
C TYR A 768 3.34 8.55 25.55
N PHE A 769 3.86 7.44 26.08
CA PHE A 769 4.12 7.27 27.50
C PHE A 769 5.54 6.77 27.77
N SER A 770 6.05 7.08 28.96
CA SER A 770 7.21 6.41 29.56
C SER A 770 6.79 5.76 30.87
N VAL A 771 7.29 4.56 31.15
CA VAL A 771 7.02 3.84 32.41
C VAL A 771 8.27 3.86 33.27
N LEU A 772 8.12 4.34 34.51
CA LEU A 772 9.20 4.55 35.46
C LEU A 772 8.99 3.65 36.69
N ARG A 773 8.96 2.34 36.47
CA ARG A 773 8.74 1.32 37.53
C ARG A 773 10.02 1.05 38.30
N VAL A 774 10.59 2.10 38.88
CA VAL A 774 11.87 2.08 39.58
C VAL A 774 11.60 2.12 41.08
N GLY A 775 11.12 1.00 41.64
CA GLY A 775 10.46 0.97 42.97
C GLY A 775 11.23 1.63 44.13
N ARG A 776 12.56 1.73 44.04
CA ARG A 776 13.40 2.40 45.06
C ARG A 776 13.59 3.91 44.86
N VAL A 777 13.21 4.46 43.71
CA VAL A 777 13.45 5.87 43.38
C VAL A 777 12.24 6.71 43.85
N PRO A 778 12.44 7.67 44.78
CA PRO A 778 11.35 8.51 45.26
C PRO A 778 10.75 9.38 44.14
N ALA A 779 9.43 9.58 44.16
CA ALA A 779 8.73 10.40 43.17
C ALA A 779 9.30 11.82 43.01
N GLY A 780 9.77 12.43 44.11
CA GLY A 780 10.42 13.74 44.06
C GLY A 780 11.72 13.76 43.25
N THR A 781 12.46 12.65 43.25
CA THR A 781 13.66 12.48 42.41
C THR A 781 13.27 12.34 40.94
N ILE A 782 12.23 11.55 40.66
CA ILE A 782 11.68 11.41 39.30
C ILE A 782 11.22 12.77 38.76
N ARG A 783 10.41 13.49 39.55
CA ARG A 783 9.91 14.82 39.21
C ARG A 783 11.04 15.80 38.94
N ARG A 784 12.10 15.85 39.77
CA ARG A 784 13.26 16.74 39.51
C ARG A 784 13.96 16.43 38.20
N ARG A 785 14.10 15.14 37.84
CA ARG A 785 14.74 14.72 36.59
C ARG A 785 13.87 15.03 35.36
N LEU A 786 12.56 14.96 35.50
CA LEU A 786 11.59 15.30 34.45
C LEU A 786 11.28 16.81 34.34
N ALA A 787 11.49 17.58 35.41
CA ALA A 787 11.11 19.00 35.48
C ALA A 787 11.62 19.87 34.31
N PRO A 788 12.84 19.68 33.75
CA PRO A 788 13.28 20.44 32.58
C PRO A 788 12.44 20.21 31.31
N HIS A 789 11.69 19.11 31.26
CA HIS A 789 10.94 18.66 30.09
C HIS A 789 9.42 18.79 30.28
N LEU A 790 8.94 18.73 31.52
CA LEU A 790 7.53 18.98 31.86
C LEU A 790 7.24 20.48 31.82
N GLY A 791 6.50 20.92 30.80
CA GLY A 791 6.03 22.31 30.67
C GLY A 791 6.74 23.17 29.63
N THR A 792 7.74 22.64 28.93
CA THR A 792 8.36 23.34 27.78
C THR A 792 7.44 23.46 26.58
N GLY A 793 6.24 22.85 26.65
CA GLY A 793 5.18 23.03 25.66
C GLY A 793 5.75 22.95 24.26
N ILE A 794 6.25 21.77 23.86
CA ILE A 794 6.62 21.49 22.47
C ILE A 794 5.32 21.49 21.66
N LEU A 795 4.77 22.70 21.50
CA LEU A 795 4.05 23.15 20.34
C LEU A 795 5.13 23.28 19.27
N GLY A 796 5.62 22.14 18.76
CA GLY A 796 6.21 22.14 17.43
C GLY A 796 5.23 22.85 16.49
N PRO A 797 5.71 23.63 15.50
CA PRO A 797 4.84 24.38 14.61
C PRO A 797 3.75 23.44 14.10
N GLN A 798 2.48 23.79 14.36
CA GLN A 798 1.37 23.09 13.72
C GLN A 798 1.68 23.05 12.23
N ARG A 799 1.87 21.86 11.66
CA ARG A 799 1.79 21.70 10.21
C ARG A 799 0.47 22.35 9.79
N LYS A 800 0.57 23.51 9.14
CA LYS A 800 -0.51 24.14 8.41
C LYS A 800 -0.74 23.28 7.18
N ASP A 801 -1.49 22.20 7.36
CA ASP A 801 -2.06 21.46 6.25
C ASP A 801 -3.56 21.78 6.25
N ASP A 802 -3.87 22.86 5.53
CA ASP A 802 -5.10 23.02 4.73
C ASP A 802 -4.84 22.41 3.35
#